data_AF-F9QDM1-F1
#
_entry.id   AF-F9QDM1-F1
#
_cell.length_a   1.000
_cell.length_b   1.000
_cell.length_c   1.000
_cell.angle_alpha   90.00
_cell.angle_beta   90.00
_cell.angle_gamma   90.00
#
_symmetry.space_group_name_H-M   'P 1'
#
loop_
_entity.id
_entity.type
_entity.pdbx_description
1 polymer ?
#
loop_
_entity_poly.entity_id
_entity_poly.type
_entity_poly.pdbx_seq_one_letter_code
_entity_poly.pdbx_strand_id
1 'polypeptide(L)'
;MNQSNSFVKDPAQRYAAILDNLLEVTQNDPSVFTSLNTNHFYDFYKIFGREYFSALVRVSATSGAKIELPFIESNLSRIRKAAESIEEPSLMLELFKNNDLELSDNIKSQLFSNFENTKPKLIEKIRVDIQKSALKWKLLERKALSVLDETNIWPMHLGFLYVSVSIDEKKIYAPLFFHEVSIEFKNGRPFLIVHKNIKLNEKLVFILNNAGFNINITFDYSGMSIDQIIFRLSRDWNNVFPLPENIVSPFEKKNPDSINNKTIQFHTGMVLGIFLPGGGYSRKRMKEIIDNDEIDKIFNIDFLKSAYAKKLDKQIFTDKPKLFNITKTNFSQDRAILSSLIQDTVIWGPPGTGKSQTIVNLLANILFVGRTALVASQKKAALEVIRNRLQDLRMFCLCLLTSKDFSKRSFYEPLQAFIDYLEYFSEFKSLPAGGNQIIQEDELRWIELTKDINKSQSVEKILDTYRFLMSNCYKTFSSNIKESATCLSETGLNKTDYDTLRALAKNVEMPQSVSQSGTVDLTEFGPWKREFMRLNDKSNTFTRYTNPENFKHYRQLKKRAKEIENLLPRNYSGQISDFFIKTASVSYEQLEWVESISSRQPDYNRNELTEIENIKKMMTINTIKKITRFSAEDLQMYKEFAATIRLANMDPHKFIKNYGRIIKKIIPVVITTPDTDLSIWERGEFDYVILDESSQIFIEKGLPLLYLGKTKILSGDENQMRPTNWFGVRSSDDTIFGNVESLLDYALSLGVFKILLDKNYRANHASLMTFSSKHFYKSQLDVVDVAGANEQDAIEVIQVNGKWEDNRNIVEANKAIEILKENIEKYKKIILLSFNAKQGDYITNLIIQKYPDLEMAMRENRLMIRNLENIQGDEADLVVATIAYDKTAKIFSTYVGRTGGMNALNVAISRAKDKMIVIKTIKSTDISNNTNSTDTMIFRLWLEFLEKTDQERRDFVKIAINRGKNSVVSNYENNISDIVVNDIDKVTRNKTNVELIQNYSVGTLNIGLMVLVDKKPYKAYIFDDFSYVKNVNNFIEFKDKYKFLKSKNYDVKLVNIINWSIIKNNEMKWYEDSEILKFINSNYGANNFVRNDDDQEIELNLSDDFYNENSRDINELSKEWALYFNEDDKQEQNDETIVPEVIKKATKAKEDNVLRPTKKNSTKKNNKSTKDK
;
A
#
# COMPACT_ATOMS: atom_id res chain seq x y z
N MET A 1 -11.61 53.68 21.13
CA MET A 1 -12.23 52.80 22.14
C MET A 1 -11.83 51.38 21.82
N ASN A 2 -10.75 50.93 22.45
CA ASN A 2 -10.30 49.54 22.45
C ASN A 2 -11.10 48.80 23.53
N GLN A 3 -11.73 47.68 23.18
CA GLN A 3 -11.91 46.47 24.00
C GLN A 3 -12.89 45.52 23.30
N SER A 4 -12.38 44.74 22.35
CA SER A 4 -12.97 43.43 22.02
C SER A 4 -12.03 42.37 22.60
N ASN A 5 -12.45 41.77 23.70
CA ASN A 5 -11.75 40.71 24.41
C ASN A 5 -11.31 39.58 23.47
N SER A 6 -10.01 39.49 23.21
CA SER A 6 -9.38 38.29 22.66
C SER A 6 -9.26 37.25 23.77
N PHE A 7 -10.27 36.39 23.92
CA PHE A 7 -10.08 35.11 24.61
C PHE A 7 -9.24 34.21 23.69
N VAL A 8 -7.92 34.38 23.71
CA VAL A 8 -7.03 33.32 23.23
C VAL A 8 -7.11 32.23 24.30
N LYS A 9 -7.97 31.23 24.08
CA LYS A 9 -7.90 29.98 24.86
C LYS A 9 -6.47 29.44 24.72
N ASP A 10 -5.87 29.07 25.84
CA ASP A 10 -4.59 28.35 25.90
C ASP A 10 -4.58 27.22 24.83
N PRO A 11 -3.57 27.12 23.94
CA PRO A 11 -3.48 26.05 22.93
C PRO A 11 -3.67 24.66 23.53
N ALA A 12 -3.21 24.43 24.77
CA ALA A 12 -3.42 23.17 25.48
C ALA A 12 -4.90 22.92 25.82
N GLN A 13 -5.68 23.96 26.13
CA GLN A 13 -7.13 23.86 26.31
C GLN A 13 -7.85 23.67 24.97
N ARG A 14 -7.34 24.25 23.89
CA ARG A 14 -7.90 24.05 22.55
C ARG A 14 -7.84 22.57 22.19
N TYR A 15 -6.71 21.89 22.39
CA TYR A 15 -6.49 20.50 21.97
C TYR A 15 -6.60 19.44 23.08
N ALA A 16 -7.18 19.79 24.23
CA ALA A 16 -7.29 18.90 25.40
C ALA A 16 -7.92 17.54 25.08
N ALA A 17 -9.01 17.51 24.30
CA ALA A 17 -9.69 16.27 23.92
C ALA A 17 -8.79 15.29 23.13
N ILE A 18 -7.89 15.81 22.28
CA ILE A 18 -6.93 14.99 21.51
C ILE A 18 -5.90 14.39 22.44
N LEU A 19 -5.35 15.21 23.33
CA LEU A 19 -4.37 14.76 24.31
C LEU A 19 -4.98 13.68 25.20
N ASP A 20 -6.23 13.87 25.62
CA ASP A 20 -6.91 12.95 26.51
C ASP A 20 -7.25 11.62 25.85
N ASN A 21 -7.53 11.59 24.54
CA ASN A 21 -7.65 10.34 23.78
C ASN A 21 -6.34 9.52 23.76
N LEU A 22 -5.19 10.14 24.05
CA LEU A 22 -3.89 9.47 24.18
C LEU A 22 -3.58 9.02 25.63
N LEU A 23 -4.51 9.20 26.57
CA LEU A 23 -4.46 8.57 27.89
C LEU A 23 -4.93 7.13 27.74
N GLU A 24 -3.99 6.20 27.54
CA GLU A 24 -4.28 4.78 27.46
C GLU A 24 -4.83 4.25 28.81
N VAL A 25 -6.16 4.21 28.97
CA VAL A 25 -6.82 3.64 30.15
C VAL A 25 -7.20 2.19 29.87
N THR A 26 -6.61 1.26 30.62
CA THR A 26 -6.93 -0.18 30.52
C THR A 26 -7.90 -0.62 31.62
N GLN A 27 -8.60 -1.75 31.42
CA GLN A 27 -9.62 -2.25 32.36
C GLN A 27 -9.10 -2.46 33.80
N ASN A 28 -7.80 -2.76 33.97
CA ASN A 28 -7.16 -3.02 35.27
C ASN A 28 -6.06 -1.99 35.57
N ASP A 29 -6.20 -0.74 35.10
CA ASP A 29 -5.20 0.30 35.33
C ASP A 29 -5.15 0.69 36.83
N PRO A 30 -4.01 0.49 37.52
CA PRO A 30 -3.87 0.86 38.93
C PRO A 30 -4.02 2.36 39.20
N SER A 31 -3.85 3.18 38.14
CA SER A 31 -4.06 4.63 38.15
C SER A 31 -5.55 5.00 38.10
N VAL A 32 -6.46 4.05 37.87
CA VAL A 32 -7.93 4.23 37.89
C VAL A 32 -8.58 3.42 39.02
N PHE A 33 -8.05 2.23 39.31
CA PHE A 33 -8.44 1.45 40.48
C PHE A 33 -7.22 0.81 41.15
N THR A 34 -6.81 1.35 42.30
CA THR A 34 -5.72 0.79 43.10
C THR A 34 -6.25 -0.30 44.02
N SER A 35 -5.76 -1.52 43.83
CA SER A 35 -5.90 -2.60 44.81
C SER A 35 -4.53 -2.94 45.40
N LEU A 36 -4.48 -3.18 46.72
CA LEU A 36 -3.24 -3.64 47.35
C LEU A 36 -2.97 -5.10 46.93
N ASN A 37 -1.79 -5.35 46.39
CA ASN A 37 -1.30 -6.68 46.09
C ASN A 37 0.09 -6.87 46.72
N THR A 38 0.45 -8.09 47.10
CA THR A 38 1.70 -8.34 47.85
C THR A 38 2.97 -8.07 47.03
N ASN A 39 2.86 -7.84 45.72
CA ASN A 39 4.00 -7.84 44.80
C ASN A 39 4.34 -6.47 44.20
N HIS A 40 3.38 -5.53 44.11
CA HIS A 40 3.58 -4.27 43.38
C HIS A 40 2.97 -3.02 44.05
N PHE A 41 2.03 -3.16 44.98
CA PHE A 41 1.36 -2.01 45.65
C PHE A 41 1.34 -2.18 47.16
N TYR A 42 1.85 -1.19 47.87
CA TYR A 42 2.07 -1.26 49.30
C TYR A 42 1.55 -0.04 50.06
N ASP A 43 0.84 -0.28 51.17
CA ASP A 43 0.43 0.77 52.09
C ASP A 43 1.67 1.38 52.78
N PHE A 44 1.94 2.65 52.51
CA PHE A 44 3.10 3.36 53.03
C PHE A 44 3.07 3.49 54.55
N TYR A 45 1.90 3.75 55.14
CA TYR A 45 1.75 3.90 56.59
C TYR A 45 2.10 2.60 57.32
N LYS A 46 1.66 1.45 56.81
CA LYS A 46 1.96 0.14 57.41
C LYS A 46 3.42 -0.26 57.30
N ILE A 47 4.12 0.23 56.28
CA ILE A 47 5.52 -0.12 56.02
C ILE A 47 6.48 0.80 56.77
N PHE A 48 6.22 2.10 56.77
CA PHE A 48 7.15 3.09 57.32
C PHE A 48 6.66 3.71 58.64
N GLY A 49 5.38 3.62 58.96
CA GLY A 49 4.80 4.20 60.18
C GLY A 49 4.49 5.69 60.06
N ARG A 50 3.88 6.23 61.12
CA ARG A 50 3.33 7.59 61.17
C ARG A 50 4.39 8.69 61.06
N GLU A 51 5.55 8.51 61.69
CA GLU A 51 6.61 9.52 61.72
C GLU A 51 7.12 9.85 60.32
N TYR A 52 7.47 8.83 59.54
CA TYR A 52 7.97 8.98 58.18
C TYR A 52 6.90 9.48 57.21
N PHE A 53 5.64 9.05 57.37
CA PHE A 53 4.52 9.62 56.59
C PHE A 53 4.39 11.12 56.89
N SER A 54 4.37 11.51 58.17
CA SER A 54 4.24 12.91 58.58
C SER A 54 5.40 13.76 58.09
N ALA A 55 6.61 13.20 58.11
CA ALA A 55 7.79 13.85 57.55
C ALA A 55 7.61 14.10 56.05
N LEU A 56 7.22 13.09 55.28
CA LEU A 56 7.03 13.17 53.82
C LEU A 56 5.97 14.20 53.43
N VAL A 57 4.89 14.31 54.20
CA VAL A 57 3.81 15.27 53.93
C VAL A 57 4.27 16.73 54.00
N ARG A 58 5.25 17.04 54.87
CA ARG A 58 5.76 18.40 55.11
C ARG A 58 6.96 18.80 54.24
N VAL A 59 7.41 17.91 53.35
CA VAL A 59 8.62 18.14 52.53
C VAL A 59 8.31 19.10 51.41
N SER A 60 8.78 20.35 51.51
CA SER A 60 8.72 21.29 50.38
C SER A 60 9.79 20.97 49.34
N ALA A 61 9.43 20.87 48.07
CA ALA A 61 10.37 20.52 47.00
C ALA A 61 11.40 21.64 46.67
N THR A 62 11.25 22.83 47.24
CA THR A 62 12.20 23.95 47.13
C THR A 62 13.53 23.76 47.88
N SER A 63 13.66 22.76 48.77
CA SER A 63 14.86 22.59 49.63
C SER A 63 15.98 21.72 49.04
N GLY A 64 15.81 21.06 47.89
CA GLY A 64 16.87 20.19 47.35
C GLY A 64 17.18 18.94 48.17
N ALA A 65 16.47 18.70 49.28
CA ALA A 65 16.78 17.63 50.22
C ALA A 65 16.33 16.28 49.64
N LYS A 66 17.30 15.38 49.40
CA LYS A 66 17.03 13.96 49.22
C LYS A 66 16.62 13.39 50.56
N ILE A 67 15.36 12.97 50.69
CA ILE A 67 14.91 12.29 51.90
C ILE A 67 15.08 10.80 51.67
N GLU A 68 16.12 10.27 52.31
CA GLU A 68 16.45 8.85 52.28
C GLU A 68 15.62 8.15 53.35
N LEU A 69 14.61 7.40 52.92
CA LEU A 69 13.83 6.55 53.82
C LEU A 69 14.43 5.14 53.82
N PRO A 70 15.00 4.67 54.94
CA PRO A 70 15.41 3.28 55.04
C PRO A 70 14.14 2.43 55.08
N PHE A 71 13.98 1.51 54.13
CA PHE A 71 12.93 0.50 54.20
C PHE A 71 13.06 -0.31 55.52
N ILE A 72 12.01 -1.03 55.87
CA ILE A 72 11.78 -1.78 57.13
C ILE A 72 13.00 -2.51 57.75
N GLU A 73 14.02 -2.87 56.97
CA GLU A 73 15.24 -3.55 57.44
C GLU A 73 15.96 -2.82 58.57
N SER A 74 15.90 -1.49 58.62
CA SER A 74 16.46 -0.73 59.74
C SER A 74 15.69 -0.99 61.04
N ASN A 75 14.37 -1.07 60.97
CA ASN A 75 13.52 -1.38 62.12
C ASN A 75 13.64 -2.85 62.53
N LEU A 76 13.53 -3.80 61.57
CA LEU A 76 13.76 -5.22 61.85
C LEU A 76 15.18 -5.50 62.36
N SER A 77 16.19 -4.75 61.91
CA SER A 77 17.56 -4.86 62.45
C SER A 77 17.68 -4.28 63.86
N ARG A 78 16.92 -3.24 64.22
CA ARG A 78 16.84 -2.73 65.59
C ARG A 78 16.13 -3.75 66.49
N ILE A 79 14.99 -4.30 66.04
CA ILE A 79 14.24 -5.35 66.73
C ILE A 79 15.09 -6.61 66.89
N ARG A 80 15.86 -7.02 65.87
CA ARG A 80 16.77 -8.16 65.97
C ARG A 80 17.84 -7.94 67.04
N LYS A 81 18.50 -6.77 67.04
CA LYS A 81 19.51 -6.41 68.06
C LYS A 81 18.91 -6.34 69.47
N ALA A 82 17.70 -5.78 69.60
CA ALA A 82 16.98 -5.74 70.87
C ALA A 82 16.58 -7.15 71.33
N ALA A 83 16.10 -8.00 70.42
CA ALA A 83 15.76 -9.39 70.69
C ALA A 83 16.98 -10.24 71.06
N GLU A 84 18.16 -9.96 70.50
CA GLU A 84 19.44 -10.59 70.87
C GLU A 84 19.79 -10.31 72.35
N SER A 85 19.50 -9.10 72.86
CA SER A 85 19.79 -8.69 74.24
C SER A 85 18.74 -9.04 75.30
N ILE A 86 17.56 -9.56 74.92
CA ILE A 86 16.49 -9.88 75.88
C ILE A 86 16.69 -11.27 76.49
N GLU A 87 16.69 -11.35 77.82
CA GLU A 87 16.82 -12.60 78.58
C GLU A 87 15.49 -13.10 79.18
N GLU A 88 14.42 -12.29 79.13
CA GLU A 88 13.10 -12.67 79.64
C GLU A 88 12.03 -12.83 78.53
N PRO A 89 11.20 -13.89 78.57
CA PRO A 89 10.10 -14.09 77.63
C PRO A 89 9.05 -12.96 77.58
N SER A 90 8.76 -12.35 78.73
CA SER A 90 7.82 -11.23 78.91
C SER A 90 8.24 -10.01 78.08
N LEU A 91 9.51 -9.61 78.20
CA LEU A 91 10.10 -8.50 77.45
C LEU A 91 10.18 -8.79 75.94
N MET A 92 10.36 -10.06 75.56
CA MET A 92 10.35 -10.46 74.15
C MET A 92 8.96 -10.34 73.52
N LEU A 93 7.90 -10.71 74.26
CA LEU A 93 6.52 -10.51 73.80
C LEU A 93 6.15 -9.03 73.71
N GLU A 94 6.61 -8.22 74.67
CA GLU A 94 6.40 -6.78 74.66
C GLU A 94 7.11 -6.11 73.47
N LEU A 95 8.35 -6.51 73.17
CA LEU A 95 9.08 -6.02 71.99
C LEU A 95 8.33 -6.31 70.68
N PHE A 96 7.80 -7.52 70.50
CA PHE A 96 7.05 -7.87 69.28
C PHE A 96 5.70 -7.16 69.20
N LYS A 97 4.99 -7.01 70.33
CA LYS A 97 3.70 -6.29 70.41
C LYS A 97 3.86 -4.79 70.11
N ASN A 98 4.90 -4.16 70.65
CA ASN A 98 5.17 -2.73 70.44
C ASN A 98 5.62 -2.39 69.00
N ASN A 99 5.96 -3.41 68.19
CA ASN A 99 6.37 -3.27 66.80
C ASN A 99 5.37 -3.91 65.81
N ASP A 100 4.12 -4.16 66.25
CA ASP A 100 3.04 -4.74 65.44
C ASP A 100 3.41 -6.09 64.75
N LEU A 101 4.27 -6.89 65.38
CA LEU A 101 4.66 -8.21 64.88
C LEU A 101 3.85 -9.32 65.57
N GLU A 102 2.91 -9.92 64.84
CA GLU A 102 2.08 -11.02 65.38
C GLU A 102 2.88 -12.31 65.56
N LEU A 103 2.80 -12.89 66.76
CA LEU A 103 3.29 -14.22 67.08
C LEU A 103 2.12 -15.19 67.18
N SER A 104 2.26 -16.39 66.61
CA SER A 104 1.25 -17.43 66.76
C SER A 104 1.20 -17.92 68.21
N ASP A 105 0.03 -18.39 68.66
CA ASP A 105 -0.17 -18.79 70.05
C ASP A 105 0.73 -19.96 70.47
N ASN A 106 1.13 -20.80 69.51
CA ASN A 106 2.13 -21.86 69.71
C ASN A 106 3.55 -21.30 69.98
N ILE A 107 3.94 -20.21 69.32
CA ILE A 107 5.24 -19.57 69.56
C ILE A 107 5.22 -18.82 70.91
N LYS A 108 4.09 -18.20 71.26
CA LYS A 108 3.90 -17.57 72.58
C LYS A 108 4.03 -18.58 73.71
N SER A 109 3.43 -19.77 73.60
CA SER A 109 3.57 -20.83 74.61
C SER A 109 4.98 -21.42 74.66
N GLN A 110 5.66 -21.55 73.51
CA GLN A 110 7.06 -21.99 73.42
C GLN A 110 8.05 -20.99 74.02
N LEU A 111 7.79 -19.68 73.91
CA LEU A 111 8.60 -18.63 74.54
C LEU A 111 8.64 -18.77 76.06
N PHE A 112 7.52 -19.13 76.70
CA PHE A 112 7.45 -19.34 78.16
C PHE A 112 7.90 -20.73 78.62
N SER A 113 7.78 -21.76 77.77
CA SER A 113 8.14 -23.15 78.13
C SER A 113 9.58 -23.55 77.79
N ASN A 114 10.19 -22.96 76.75
CA ASN A 114 11.57 -23.24 76.33
C ASN A 114 12.18 -22.01 75.62
N PHE A 115 12.52 -20.99 76.41
CA PHE A 115 13.02 -19.71 75.91
C PHE A 115 14.37 -19.84 75.17
N GLU A 116 15.31 -20.59 75.73
CA GLU A 116 16.67 -20.80 75.18
C GLU A 116 16.67 -21.39 73.76
N ASN A 117 15.70 -22.26 73.43
CA ASN A 117 15.59 -22.84 72.09
C ASN A 117 14.71 -22.00 71.14
N THR A 118 13.78 -21.21 71.69
CA THR A 118 12.80 -20.45 70.89
C THR A 118 13.33 -19.08 70.46
N LYS A 119 14.09 -18.39 71.32
CA LYS A 119 14.78 -17.12 71.03
C LYS A 119 15.64 -17.15 69.76
N PRO A 120 16.59 -18.09 69.56
CA PRO A 120 17.41 -18.12 68.35
C PRO A 120 16.58 -18.41 67.09
N LYS A 121 15.51 -19.20 67.17
CA LYS A 121 14.59 -19.45 66.04
C LYS A 121 13.82 -18.19 65.63
N LEU A 122 13.43 -17.36 66.60
CA LEU A 122 12.78 -16.07 66.33
C LEU A 122 13.75 -15.04 65.75
N ILE A 123 14.98 -14.98 66.25
CA ILE A 123 16.04 -14.13 65.70
C ILE A 123 16.37 -14.55 64.27
N GLU A 124 16.46 -15.85 64.00
CA GLU A 124 16.72 -16.37 62.65
C GLU A 124 15.51 -16.12 61.72
N LYS A 125 14.28 -16.22 62.22
CA LYS A 125 13.08 -15.82 61.47
C LYS A 125 13.14 -14.33 61.09
N ILE A 126 13.48 -13.43 62.01
CA ILE A 126 13.68 -11.99 61.72
C ILE A 126 14.79 -11.81 60.67
N ARG A 127 15.89 -12.56 60.76
CA ARG A 127 16.98 -12.52 59.76
C ARG A 127 16.49 -12.96 58.36
N VAL A 128 15.72 -14.03 58.28
CA VAL A 128 15.11 -14.52 57.03
C VAL A 128 14.11 -13.49 56.48
N ASP A 129 13.33 -12.85 57.33
CA ASP A 129 12.35 -11.83 56.93
C ASP A 129 13.03 -10.53 56.42
N ILE A 130 14.18 -10.15 57.00
CA ILE A 130 15.05 -9.08 56.47
C ILE A 130 15.53 -9.43 55.05
N GLN A 131 16.02 -10.66 54.82
CA GLN A 131 16.49 -11.09 53.49
C GLN A 131 15.36 -11.16 52.45
N LYS A 132 14.18 -11.65 52.85
CA LYS A 132 12.97 -11.68 51.99
C LYS A 132 12.51 -10.27 51.63
N SER A 133 12.59 -9.31 52.55
CA SER A 133 12.25 -7.91 52.34
C SER A 133 13.17 -7.25 51.29
N ALA A 134 14.49 -7.47 51.37
CA ALA A 134 15.45 -6.94 50.39
C ALA A 134 15.14 -7.43 48.96
N LEU A 135 14.86 -8.73 48.81
CA LEU A 135 14.53 -9.35 47.53
C LEU A 135 13.22 -8.80 46.95
N LYS A 136 12.21 -8.56 47.81
CA LYS A 136 10.94 -7.94 47.43
C LYS A 136 11.15 -6.54 46.83
N TRP A 137 11.96 -5.68 47.44
CA TRP A 137 12.23 -4.34 46.91
C TRP A 137 13.03 -4.38 45.61
N LYS A 138 13.95 -5.34 45.48
CA LYS A 138 14.71 -5.55 44.24
C LYS A 138 13.81 -6.00 43.09
N LEU A 139 12.80 -6.82 43.36
CA LEU A 139 11.79 -7.19 42.36
C LEU A 139 10.94 -5.99 41.93
N LEU A 140 10.54 -5.13 42.88
CA LEU A 140 9.80 -3.90 42.57
C LEU A 140 10.62 -2.93 41.72
N GLU A 141 11.87 -2.67 42.10
CA GLU A 141 12.81 -1.83 41.33
C GLU A 141 13.01 -2.39 39.92
N ARG A 142 13.27 -3.71 39.79
CA ARG A 142 13.44 -4.35 38.49
C ARG A 142 12.19 -4.22 37.63
N LYS A 143 10.99 -4.29 38.24
CA LYS A 143 9.73 -4.08 37.52
C LYS A 143 9.58 -2.62 37.08
N ALA A 144 9.94 -1.65 37.92
CA ALA A 144 9.94 -0.24 37.58
C ALA A 144 10.88 0.06 36.40
N LEU A 145 12.11 -0.47 36.44
CA LEU A 145 13.09 -0.32 35.36
C LEU A 145 12.61 -1.00 34.07
N SER A 146 12.01 -2.19 34.14
CA SER A 146 11.41 -2.86 32.98
C SER A 146 10.33 -1.99 32.32
N VAL A 147 9.44 -1.42 33.12
CA VAL A 147 8.36 -0.56 32.60
C VAL A 147 8.92 0.76 32.06
N LEU A 148 9.93 1.35 32.70
CA LEU A 148 10.64 2.52 32.16
C LEU A 148 11.29 2.20 30.80
N ASP A 149 11.93 1.05 30.67
CA ASP A 149 12.57 0.62 29.43
C ASP A 149 11.56 0.34 28.31
N GLU A 150 10.36 -0.15 28.67
CA GLU A 150 9.27 -0.45 27.73
C GLU A 150 8.49 0.80 27.28
N THR A 151 8.26 1.74 28.19
CA THR A 151 7.30 2.85 27.98
C THR A 151 7.95 4.22 27.92
N ASN A 152 9.23 4.31 28.29
CA ASN A 152 9.97 5.56 28.52
C ASN A 152 9.30 6.49 29.55
N ILE A 153 8.42 5.95 30.39
CA ILE A 153 7.74 6.64 31.48
C ILE A 153 8.23 6.05 32.80
N TRP A 154 8.69 6.90 33.70
CA TRP A 154 8.99 6.46 35.05
C TRP A 154 7.70 6.02 35.76
N PRO A 155 7.61 4.78 36.28
CA PRO A 155 6.35 4.24 36.75
C PRO A 155 6.22 4.20 38.28
N MET A 156 7.30 4.39 39.03
CA MET A 156 7.25 4.16 40.49
C MET A 156 6.90 5.45 41.24
N HIS A 157 5.77 5.42 41.93
CA HIS A 157 5.23 6.59 42.61
C HIS A 157 4.59 6.24 43.96
N LEU A 158 4.46 7.26 44.81
CA LEU A 158 3.57 7.29 45.96
C LEU A 158 2.26 7.95 45.55
N GLY A 159 1.19 7.17 45.43
CA GLY A 159 -0.16 7.68 45.20
C GLY A 159 -0.78 8.20 46.51
N PHE A 160 -1.37 9.39 46.49
CA PHE A 160 -2.04 9.98 47.66
C PHE A 160 -3.30 10.78 47.27
N LEU A 161 -4.11 11.11 48.28
CA LEU A 161 -5.42 11.77 48.14
C LEU A 161 -6.34 10.98 47.20
N TYR A 162 -6.83 9.84 47.69
CA TYR A 162 -7.60 8.89 46.90
C TYR A 162 -9.02 9.38 46.62
N VAL A 163 -9.54 9.11 45.43
CA VAL A 163 -10.90 9.43 45.01
C VAL A 163 -11.67 8.15 44.78
N SER A 164 -12.87 8.03 45.37
CA SER A 164 -13.83 6.98 45.03
C SER A 164 -15.09 7.56 44.39
N VAL A 165 -15.60 6.91 43.34
CA VAL A 165 -16.89 7.23 42.69
C VAL A 165 -17.34 6.09 41.75
N SER A 166 -18.65 5.96 41.54
CA SER A 166 -19.25 5.05 40.55
C SER A 166 -19.83 5.84 39.38
N ILE A 167 -19.36 5.58 38.15
CA ILE A 167 -19.76 6.28 36.91
C ILE A 167 -20.14 5.22 35.87
N ASP A 168 -21.38 5.21 35.36
CA ASP A 168 -21.86 4.29 34.31
C ASP A 168 -21.40 2.83 34.53
N GLU A 169 -21.70 2.29 35.71
CA GLU A 169 -21.29 0.95 36.19
C GLU A 169 -19.79 0.73 36.43
N LYS A 170 -18.91 1.67 36.06
CA LYS A 170 -17.48 1.63 36.37
C LYS A 170 -17.21 2.12 37.79
N LYS A 171 -16.38 1.37 38.52
CA LYS A 171 -15.97 1.66 39.89
C LYS A 171 -14.57 2.27 39.89
N ILE A 172 -14.42 3.46 40.45
CA ILE A 172 -13.14 4.18 40.52
C ILE A 172 -12.65 4.21 41.96
N TYR A 173 -11.37 3.90 42.17
CA TYR A 173 -10.68 4.11 43.44
C TYR A 173 -9.20 4.37 43.19
N ALA A 174 -8.82 5.64 42.99
CA ALA A 174 -7.49 5.99 42.51
C ALA A 174 -6.92 7.23 43.20
N PRO A 175 -5.59 7.36 43.30
CA PRO A 175 -4.96 8.54 43.86
C PRO A 175 -5.11 9.73 42.91
N LEU A 176 -5.39 10.92 43.45
CA LEU A 176 -5.42 12.15 42.65
C LEU A 176 -4.02 12.62 42.28
N PHE A 177 -3.04 12.43 43.18
CA PHE A 177 -1.66 12.85 42.96
C PHE A 177 -0.66 11.71 43.14
N PHE A 178 0.47 11.86 42.46
CA PHE A 178 1.60 10.96 42.52
C PHE A 178 2.87 11.71 42.91
N HIS A 179 3.59 11.22 43.91
CA HIS A 179 4.92 11.69 44.24
C HIS A 179 5.95 10.72 43.65
N GLU A 180 6.85 11.21 42.80
CA GLU A 180 7.83 10.37 42.11
C GLU A 180 8.89 9.82 43.08
N VAL A 181 9.16 8.51 43.03
CA VAL A 181 10.13 7.86 43.94
C VAL A 181 10.99 6.83 43.22
N SER A 182 12.24 6.63 43.67
CA SER A 182 13.14 5.55 43.23
C SER A 182 13.61 4.69 44.41
N ILE A 183 14.09 3.48 44.11
CA ILE A 183 14.76 2.62 45.08
C ILE A 183 16.23 2.61 44.72
N GLU A 184 17.11 2.84 45.70
CA GLU A 184 18.55 2.72 45.54
C GLU A 184 19.09 1.71 46.55
N PHE A 185 20.03 0.85 46.14
CA PHE A 185 20.69 -0.10 47.03
C PHE A 185 22.08 0.41 47.43
N LYS A 186 22.27 0.79 48.70
CA LYS A 186 23.58 1.12 49.28
C LYS A 186 24.03 -0.01 50.21
N ASN A 187 25.18 -0.62 49.94
CA ASN A 187 25.70 -1.77 50.70
C ASN A 187 24.68 -2.93 50.84
N GLY A 188 23.91 -3.19 49.78
CA GLY A 188 22.90 -4.25 49.75
C GLY A 188 21.59 -3.94 50.49
N ARG A 189 21.44 -2.73 51.06
CA ARG A 189 20.21 -2.28 51.73
C ARG A 189 19.42 -1.33 50.82
N PRO A 190 18.09 -1.50 50.69
CA PRO A 190 17.25 -0.62 49.89
C PRO A 190 16.96 0.69 50.63
N PHE A 191 16.95 1.79 49.88
CA PHE A 191 16.57 3.13 50.30
C PHE A 191 15.52 3.68 49.34
N LEU A 192 14.42 4.22 49.86
CA LEU A 192 13.43 4.93 49.03
C LEU A 192 13.88 6.38 48.91
N ILE A 193 14.11 6.81 47.68
CA ILE A 193 14.47 8.19 47.32
C ILE A 193 13.21 8.88 46.81
N VAL A 194 12.84 9.96 47.47
CA VAL A 194 11.70 10.79 47.09
C VAL A 194 12.18 11.94 46.21
N HIS A 195 11.65 12.04 44.99
CA HIS A 195 12.01 13.08 44.01
C HIS A 195 11.10 14.30 44.13
N LYS A 196 11.54 15.45 43.63
CA LYS A 196 10.84 16.74 43.81
C LYS A 196 9.48 16.86 43.10
N ASN A 197 9.20 15.97 42.14
CA ASN A 197 8.06 16.15 41.23
C ASN A 197 6.82 15.44 41.75
N ILE A 198 5.83 16.25 42.13
CA ILE A 198 4.44 15.80 42.29
C ILE A 198 3.75 15.93 40.94
N LYS A 199 3.11 14.84 40.50
CA LYS A 199 2.36 14.75 39.24
C LYS A 199 0.89 14.56 39.55
N LEU A 200 0.03 15.17 38.74
CA LEU A 200 -1.40 14.92 38.75
C LEU A 200 -1.69 13.58 38.05
N ASN A 201 -2.68 12.84 38.55
CA ASN A 201 -3.21 11.68 37.85
C ASN A 201 -4.07 12.13 36.65
N GLU A 202 -3.43 12.39 35.51
CA GLU A 202 -4.10 12.89 34.29
C GLU A 202 -5.22 11.95 33.86
N LYS A 203 -5.05 10.63 34.00
CA LYS A 203 -6.07 9.62 33.67
C LYS A 203 -7.33 9.75 34.53
N LEU A 204 -7.16 9.89 35.85
CA LEU A 204 -8.27 10.04 36.77
C LEU A 204 -9.01 11.36 36.53
N VAL A 205 -8.28 12.46 36.38
CA VAL A 205 -8.86 13.79 36.14
C VAL A 205 -9.66 13.79 34.85
N PHE A 206 -9.14 13.19 33.78
CA PHE A 206 -9.86 13.03 32.52
C PHE A 206 -11.20 12.29 32.70
N ILE A 207 -11.18 11.11 33.36
CA ILE A 207 -12.40 10.31 33.58
C ILE A 207 -13.44 11.09 34.40
N LEU A 208 -13.01 11.81 35.43
CA LEU A 208 -13.88 12.58 36.30
C LEU A 208 -14.46 13.82 35.59
N ASN A 209 -13.67 14.50 34.77
CA ASN A 209 -14.13 15.63 33.96
C ASN A 209 -15.15 15.20 32.90
N ASN A 210 -14.90 14.09 32.20
CA ASN A 210 -15.86 13.54 31.22
C ASN A 210 -17.18 13.11 31.86
N ALA A 211 -17.17 12.73 33.14
CA ALA A 211 -18.38 12.42 33.89
C ALA A 211 -19.08 13.66 34.50
N GLY A 212 -18.57 14.86 34.22
CA GLY A 212 -19.19 16.13 34.62
C GLY A 212 -18.76 16.65 36.00
N PHE A 213 -17.73 16.08 36.64
CA PHE A 213 -17.30 16.52 37.98
C PHE A 213 -16.42 17.78 37.99
N ASN A 214 -15.83 18.20 36.85
CA ASN A 214 -15.04 19.44 36.70
C ASN A 214 -13.93 19.64 37.76
N ILE A 215 -13.02 18.68 37.89
CA ILE A 215 -11.82 18.75 38.70
C ILE A 215 -10.74 19.53 37.93
N ASN A 216 -10.74 20.85 38.07
CA ASN A 216 -9.67 21.70 37.54
C ASN A 216 -8.81 22.25 38.68
N ILE A 217 -7.50 22.05 38.58
CA ILE A 217 -6.50 22.62 39.49
C ILE A 217 -5.94 23.86 38.80
N THR A 218 -6.23 25.04 39.35
CA THR A 218 -5.93 26.35 38.75
C THR A 218 -4.64 26.97 39.26
N PHE A 219 -3.99 26.36 40.25
CA PHE A 219 -2.74 26.84 40.82
C PHE A 219 -1.55 25.97 40.40
N ASP A 220 -0.38 26.59 40.26
CA ASP A 220 0.88 25.86 40.05
C ASP A 220 1.28 25.18 41.36
N TYR A 221 1.39 23.85 41.33
CA TYR A 221 1.82 23.02 42.46
C TYR A 221 3.28 22.57 42.31
N SER A 222 3.99 23.03 41.29
CA SER A 222 5.41 22.73 41.07
C SER A 222 6.22 23.19 42.28
N GLY A 223 6.93 22.26 42.92
CA GLY A 223 7.77 22.57 44.07
C GLY A 223 7.06 22.65 45.43
N MET A 224 5.74 22.47 45.49
CA MET A 224 4.97 22.45 46.74
C MET A 224 5.08 21.13 47.50
N SER A 225 4.92 21.17 48.82
CA SER A 225 4.74 19.98 49.66
C SER A 225 3.31 19.43 49.59
N ILE A 226 3.12 18.19 50.04
CA ILE A 226 1.78 17.55 50.04
C ILE A 226 0.79 18.34 50.91
N ASP A 227 1.21 18.78 52.10
CA ASP A 227 0.36 19.60 52.97
C ASP A 227 -0.03 20.95 52.34
N GLN A 228 0.90 21.61 51.63
CA GLN A 228 0.62 22.84 50.89
C GLN A 228 -0.41 22.61 49.77
N ILE A 229 -0.30 21.50 49.05
CA ILE A 229 -1.27 21.13 48.00
C ILE A 229 -2.64 20.88 48.61
N ILE A 230 -2.77 20.05 49.66
CA ILE A 230 -4.07 19.82 50.30
C ILE A 230 -4.63 21.13 50.89
N PHE A 231 -3.80 21.97 51.50
CA PHE A 231 -4.24 23.27 52.03
C PHE A 231 -4.83 24.16 50.92
N ARG A 232 -4.16 24.24 49.76
CA ARG A 232 -4.69 24.98 48.59
C ARG A 232 -6.00 24.39 48.08
N LEU A 233 -6.07 23.06 47.92
CA LEU A 233 -7.30 22.38 47.49
C LEU A 233 -8.45 22.60 48.48
N SER A 234 -8.17 22.55 49.79
CA SER A 234 -9.19 22.80 50.82
C SER A 234 -9.77 24.21 50.74
N ARG A 235 -8.96 25.18 50.30
CA ARG A 235 -9.41 26.56 50.09
C ARG A 235 -10.21 26.70 48.79
N ASP A 236 -9.73 26.10 47.70
CA ASP A 236 -10.35 26.23 46.38
C ASP A 236 -11.64 25.40 46.26
N TRP A 237 -11.74 24.29 46.99
CA TRP A 237 -12.89 23.37 46.98
C TRP A 237 -13.75 23.42 48.24
N ASN A 238 -13.56 24.41 49.11
CA ASN A 238 -14.12 24.52 50.47
C ASN A 238 -15.65 24.31 50.56
N ASN A 239 -16.38 24.42 49.45
CA ASN A 239 -17.83 24.24 49.36
C ASN A 239 -18.29 23.24 48.27
N VAL A 240 -17.36 22.63 47.53
CA VAL A 240 -17.67 21.75 46.38
C VAL A 240 -17.40 20.30 46.73
N PHE A 241 -16.28 20.02 47.40
CA PHE A 241 -15.92 18.67 47.79
C PHE A 241 -15.36 18.63 49.22
N PRO A 242 -15.90 17.77 50.11
CA PRO A 242 -15.35 17.61 51.45
C PRO A 242 -13.99 16.89 51.38
N LEU A 243 -12.93 17.61 51.74
CA LEU A 243 -11.58 17.06 51.86
C LEU A 243 -11.31 16.59 53.30
N PRO A 244 -10.54 15.51 53.50
CA PRO A 244 -10.24 14.99 54.82
C PRO A 244 -9.30 15.93 55.61
N GLU A 245 -9.60 16.13 56.90
CA GLU A 245 -8.80 16.99 57.80
C GLU A 245 -7.37 16.48 58.05
N ASN A 246 -7.16 15.16 57.99
CA ASN A 246 -5.85 14.54 58.21
C ASN A 246 -5.55 13.47 57.15
N ILE A 247 -4.54 13.70 56.33
CA ILE A 247 -4.10 12.76 55.27
C ILE A 247 -3.27 11.60 55.82
N VAL A 248 -2.67 11.75 57.00
CA VAL A 248 -1.76 10.78 57.61
C VAL A 248 -2.57 9.67 58.30
N SER A 249 -2.95 8.66 57.53
CA SER A 249 -3.64 7.47 58.02
C SER A 249 -3.21 6.21 57.25
N PRO A 250 -3.53 5.00 57.75
CA PRO A 250 -3.48 3.79 56.95
C PRO A 250 -4.33 3.91 55.68
N PHE A 251 -3.95 3.20 54.62
CA PHE A 251 -4.74 3.13 53.39
C PHE A 251 -6.01 2.30 53.61
N GLU A 252 -7.16 2.88 53.26
CA GLU A 252 -8.45 2.20 53.32
C GLU A 252 -8.59 1.24 52.12
N LYS A 253 -8.71 -0.07 52.37
CA LYS A 253 -8.97 -1.03 51.29
C LYS A 253 -10.45 -0.99 50.90
N LYS A 254 -10.75 -0.70 49.63
CA LYS A 254 -12.11 -0.81 49.08
C LYS A 254 -12.18 -1.89 48.00
N ASN A 255 -13.28 -2.63 48.00
CA ASN A 255 -13.63 -3.55 46.92
C ASN A 255 -14.51 -2.82 45.89
N PRO A 256 -14.44 -3.16 44.59
CA PRO A 256 -15.28 -2.52 43.57
C PRO A 256 -16.77 -2.47 43.93
N ASP A 257 -17.31 -3.58 44.46
CA ASP A 257 -18.73 -3.70 44.84
C ASP A 257 -19.15 -2.77 46.00
N SER A 258 -18.18 -2.29 46.80
CA SER A 258 -18.45 -1.40 47.93
C SER A 258 -18.60 0.07 47.52
N ILE A 259 -18.24 0.43 46.28
CA ILE A 259 -18.24 1.80 45.79
C ILE A 259 -19.55 2.08 45.06
N ASN A 260 -20.54 2.62 45.77
CA ASN A 260 -21.86 2.92 45.21
C ASN A 260 -22.20 4.42 45.23
N ASN A 261 -21.25 5.26 45.64
CA ASN A 261 -21.40 6.70 45.68
C ASN A 261 -21.38 7.30 44.26
N LYS A 262 -22.36 8.17 43.97
CA LYS A 262 -22.46 8.93 42.71
C LYS A 262 -21.72 10.26 42.75
N THR A 263 -21.32 10.71 43.95
CA THR A 263 -20.52 11.92 44.16
C THR A 263 -19.10 11.53 44.56
N ILE A 264 -18.13 12.39 44.23
CA ILE A 264 -16.73 12.19 44.60
C ILE A 264 -16.58 12.14 46.12
N GLN A 265 -15.88 11.12 46.62
CA GLN A 265 -15.42 11.03 48.00
C GLN A 265 -13.90 10.96 48.04
N PHE A 266 -13.29 11.77 48.90
CA PHE A 266 -11.86 11.76 49.12
C PHE A 266 -11.48 10.86 50.31
N HIS A 267 -10.42 10.08 50.13
CA HIS A 267 -9.88 9.13 51.07
C HIS A 267 -8.41 9.43 51.36
N THR A 268 -8.00 9.07 52.57
CA THR A 268 -6.66 9.31 53.12
C THR A 268 -5.77 8.09 52.97
N GLY A 269 -4.49 8.26 53.30
CA GLY A 269 -3.48 7.22 53.11
C GLY A 269 -2.68 7.36 51.82
N MET A 270 -1.63 6.56 51.73
CA MET A 270 -0.62 6.66 50.67
C MET A 270 -0.14 5.27 50.26
N VAL A 271 -0.02 5.04 48.96
CA VAL A 271 0.37 3.73 48.41
C VAL A 271 1.63 3.88 47.56
N LEU A 272 2.67 3.13 47.90
CA LEU A 272 3.85 2.93 47.07
C LEU A 272 3.55 1.87 46.01
N GLY A 273 3.71 2.20 44.73
CA GLY A 273 3.54 1.21 43.67
C GLY A 273 3.92 1.68 42.27
N ILE A 274 3.56 0.84 41.30
CA ILE A 274 3.81 1.07 39.87
C ILE A 274 2.56 1.69 39.23
N PHE A 275 2.58 2.99 39.02
CA PHE A 275 1.51 3.79 38.42
C PHE A 275 1.98 4.38 37.09
N LEU A 276 1.10 4.44 36.10
CA LEU A 276 1.37 5.08 34.80
C LEU A 276 0.49 6.32 34.67
N PRO A 277 0.89 7.46 35.28
CA PRO A 277 0.02 8.60 35.51
C PRO A 277 -0.30 9.44 34.28
N GLY A 278 0.52 9.34 33.23
CA GLY A 278 0.39 10.09 31.98
C GLY A 278 0.29 9.19 30.76
N GLY A 279 0.06 9.79 29.58
CA GLY A 279 0.07 9.08 28.31
C GLY A 279 1.48 8.80 27.80
N GLY A 280 1.57 7.82 26.88
CA GLY A 280 2.79 7.35 26.25
C GLY A 280 3.56 8.39 25.43
N TYR A 281 4.58 7.93 24.72
CA TYR A 281 5.38 8.72 23.78
C TYR A 281 4.52 9.58 22.84
N SER A 282 3.44 9.01 22.27
CA SER A 282 2.55 9.73 21.34
C SER A 282 1.89 10.96 21.98
N ARG A 283 1.51 10.90 23.27
CA ARG A 283 0.96 12.07 24.00
C ARG A 283 2.03 13.14 24.21
N LYS A 284 3.25 12.75 24.59
CA LYS A 284 4.38 13.68 24.75
C LYS A 284 4.68 14.40 23.44
N ARG A 285 4.72 13.66 22.33
CA ARG A 285 4.95 14.24 21.00
C ARG A 285 3.80 15.13 20.56
N MET A 286 2.56 14.75 20.83
CA MET A 286 1.40 15.61 20.56
C MET A 286 1.47 16.93 21.34
N LYS A 287 1.86 16.89 22.62
CA LYS A 287 2.10 18.12 23.41
C LYS A 287 3.15 19.01 22.73
N GLU A 288 4.28 18.45 22.32
CA GLU A 288 5.31 19.19 21.56
C GLU A 288 4.76 19.85 20.29
N ILE A 289 3.96 19.13 19.49
CA ILE A 289 3.34 19.67 18.26
C ILE A 289 2.37 20.82 18.58
N ILE A 290 1.59 20.70 19.66
CA ILE A 290 0.65 21.72 20.11
C ILE A 290 1.40 22.96 20.61
N ASP A 291 2.40 22.75 21.47
CA ASP A 291 3.20 23.81 22.08
C ASP A 291 3.95 24.64 21.02
N ASN A 292 4.36 23.99 19.91
CA ASN A 292 5.02 24.65 18.79
C ASN A 292 4.04 25.26 17.76
N ASP A 293 2.72 25.10 17.91
CA ASP A 293 1.69 25.54 16.94
C ASP A 293 1.91 24.94 15.53
N GLU A 294 2.12 23.63 15.46
CA GLU A 294 2.49 22.95 14.21
C GLU A 294 1.44 21.98 13.67
N ILE A 295 0.32 21.77 14.38
CA ILE A 295 -0.78 20.88 13.95
C ILE A 295 -1.25 21.23 12.53
N ASP A 296 -1.50 22.51 12.27
CA ASP A 296 -2.02 23.00 10.99
C ASP A 296 -0.91 23.07 9.90
N LYS A 297 0.37 22.86 10.28
CA LYS A 297 1.55 22.90 9.41
C LYS A 297 2.13 21.51 9.12
N ILE A 298 1.51 20.44 9.61
CA ILE A 298 2.00 19.07 9.41
C ILE A 298 2.08 18.71 7.92
N PHE A 299 1.09 19.13 7.13
CA PHE A 299 1.07 18.94 5.68
C PHE A 299 1.53 20.21 4.96
N ASN A 300 2.33 20.03 3.91
CA ASN A 300 2.76 21.11 3.03
C ASN A 300 1.73 21.29 1.91
N ILE A 301 0.82 22.25 2.11
CA ILE A 301 -0.34 22.41 1.26
C ILE A 301 -0.25 23.67 0.39
N ASP A 302 -0.20 23.47 -0.92
CA ASP A 302 -0.35 24.54 -1.90
C ASP A 302 -1.81 24.97 -2.02
N PHE A 303 -1.99 26.29 -2.09
CA PHE A 303 -3.28 26.91 -2.37
C PHE A 303 -3.79 26.53 -3.78
N LEU A 304 -2.91 26.61 -4.78
CA LEU A 304 -3.23 26.24 -6.16
C LEU A 304 -3.10 24.74 -6.36
N LYS A 305 -4.22 24.00 -6.24
CA LYS A 305 -4.22 22.54 -6.46
C LYS A 305 -3.76 22.11 -7.86
N SER A 306 -3.89 22.99 -8.84
CA SER A 306 -3.37 22.77 -10.19
C SER A 306 -1.83 22.74 -10.25
N ALA A 307 -1.14 23.32 -9.27
CA ALA A 307 0.32 23.26 -9.17
C ALA A 307 0.81 21.82 -8.98
N TYR A 308 0.15 21.04 -8.12
CA TYR A 308 0.45 19.62 -7.92
C TYR A 308 0.34 18.81 -9.21
N ALA A 309 -0.76 18.99 -9.94
CA ALA A 309 -0.97 18.31 -11.22
C ALA A 309 0.09 18.72 -12.25
N LYS A 310 0.42 20.01 -12.35
CA LYS A 310 1.48 20.50 -13.24
C LYS A 310 2.87 19.96 -12.88
N LYS A 311 3.19 19.89 -11.59
CA LYS A 311 4.46 19.32 -11.09
C LYS A 311 4.57 17.86 -11.51
N LEU A 312 3.50 17.09 -11.32
CA LEU A 312 3.43 15.69 -11.72
C LEU A 312 3.51 15.52 -13.24
N ASP A 313 2.75 16.31 -14.01
CA ASP A 313 2.75 16.24 -15.47
C ASP A 313 4.12 16.60 -16.05
N LYS A 314 4.81 17.60 -15.50
CA LYS A 314 6.19 17.92 -15.86
C LYS A 314 7.10 16.72 -15.65
N GLN A 315 7.00 16.05 -14.50
CA GLN A 315 7.80 14.86 -14.21
C GLN A 315 7.51 13.72 -15.19
N ILE A 316 6.24 13.46 -15.50
CA ILE A 316 5.85 12.37 -16.40
C ILE A 316 6.29 12.63 -17.85
N PHE A 317 6.05 13.84 -18.36
CA PHE A 317 6.18 14.13 -19.80
C PHE A 317 7.48 14.84 -20.18
N THR A 318 8.08 15.58 -19.26
CA THR A 318 9.29 16.39 -19.51
C THR A 318 10.51 15.72 -18.89
N ASP A 319 10.53 15.56 -17.56
CA ASP A 319 11.73 15.09 -16.83
C ASP A 319 11.93 13.57 -16.98
N LYS A 320 10.82 12.82 -17.14
CA LYS A 320 10.76 11.37 -17.41
C LYS A 320 11.70 10.56 -16.49
N PRO A 321 11.52 10.61 -15.16
CA PRO A 321 12.31 9.81 -14.26
C PRO A 321 12.01 8.33 -14.52
N LYS A 322 13.02 7.49 -14.34
CA LYS A 322 12.80 6.05 -14.28
C LYS A 322 12.11 5.70 -12.96
N LEU A 323 11.39 4.59 -12.91
CA LEU A 323 10.76 4.05 -11.69
C LEU A 323 11.23 2.62 -11.49
N PHE A 324 11.61 2.28 -10.28
CA PHE A 324 12.09 0.96 -9.90
C PHE A 324 10.96 0.10 -9.35
N ASN A 325 10.14 -0.42 -10.26
CA ASN A 325 8.97 -1.23 -9.91
C ASN A 325 9.36 -2.70 -9.75
N ILE A 326 9.19 -3.24 -8.54
CA ILE A 326 9.45 -4.66 -8.21
C ILE A 326 8.17 -5.50 -8.28
N THR A 327 7.01 -4.84 -8.37
CA THR A 327 5.71 -5.45 -8.66
C THR A 327 5.06 -4.73 -9.84
N LYS A 328 4.26 -5.45 -10.62
CA LYS A 328 3.56 -4.90 -11.80
C LYS A 328 2.66 -3.73 -11.38
N THR A 329 2.67 -2.67 -12.18
CA THR A 329 1.85 -1.47 -11.98
C THR A 329 1.00 -1.14 -13.19
N ASN A 330 -0.01 -0.32 -12.94
CA ASN A 330 -0.72 0.44 -13.97
C ASN A 330 -0.40 1.93 -13.88
N PHE A 331 -0.97 2.73 -14.78
CA PHE A 331 -0.66 4.15 -14.84
C PHE A 331 -1.08 4.91 -13.58
N SER A 332 -2.25 4.64 -12.99
CA SER A 332 -2.71 5.34 -11.78
C SER A 332 -1.80 5.06 -10.58
N GLN A 333 -1.25 3.85 -10.49
CA GLN A 333 -0.26 3.46 -9.49
C GLN A 333 1.10 4.12 -9.73
N ASP A 334 1.61 4.16 -10.98
CA ASP A 334 2.87 4.85 -11.31
C ASP A 334 2.79 6.36 -11.01
N ARG A 335 1.65 6.99 -11.32
CA ARG A 335 1.37 8.39 -10.92
C ARG A 335 1.38 8.56 -9.41
N ALA A 336 0.78 7.63 -8.67
CA ALA A 336 0.75 7.67 -7.20
C ALA A 336 2.15 7.55 -6.60
N ILE A 337 3.00 6.66 -7.13
CA ILE A 337 4.40 6.50 -6.73
C ILE A 337 5.16 7.80 -7.00
N LEU A 338 5.08 8.33 -8.21
CA LEU A 338 5.82 9.53 -8.60
C LEU A 338 5.38 10.77 -7.81
N SER A 339 4.07 10.97 -7.62
CA SER A 339 3.55 12.03 -6.75
C SER A 339 4.09 11.89 -5.32
N SER A 340 4.04 10.68 -4.75
CA SER A 340 4.53 10.42 -3.40
C SER A 340 6.02 10.69 -3.21
N LEU A 341 6.84 10.57 -4.27
CA LEU A 341 8.26 10.89 -4.23
C LEU A 341 8.54 12.40 -4.19
N ILE A 342 7.66 13.23 -4.77
CA ILE A 342 7.88 14.68 -4.97
C ILE A 342 7.04 15.59 -4.06
N GLN A 343 5.96 15.07 -3.44
CA GLN A 343 5.00 15.88 -2.66
C GLN A 343 4.13 15.04 -1.71
N ASP A 344 3.54 15.70 -0.71
CA ASP A 344 2.52 15.10 0.15
C ASP A 344 1.34 14.58 -0.68
N THR A 345 0.98 13.31 -0.48
CA THR A 345 0.06 12.61 -1.37
C THR A 345 -0.89 11.69 -0.59
N VAL A 346 -2.17 11.73 -0.94
CA VAL A 346 -3.15 10.72 -0.55
C VAL A 346 -3.31 9.71 -1.70
N ILE A 347 -2.91 8.47 -1.46
CA ILE A 347 -3.16 7.33 -2.33
C ILE A 347 -4.51 6.71 -1.93
N TRP A 348 -5.49 6.87 -2.79
CA TRP A 348 -6.86 6.44 -2.53
C TRP A 348 -7.25 5.29 -3.44
N GLY A 349 -7.90 4.25 -2.92
CA GLY A 349 -8.59 3.30 -3.79
C GLY A 349 -9.30 2.16 -3.05
N PRO A 350 -10.36 1.59 -3.66
CA PRO A 350 -11.06 0.42 -3.14
C PRO A 350 -10.15 -0.78 -2.87
N PRO A 351 -10.61 -1.78 -2.12
CA PRO A 351 -9.81 -2.96 -1.90
C PRO A 351 -9.73 -3.77 -3.22
N GLY A 352 -8.53 -4.27 -3.55
CA GLY A 352 -8.26 -4.92 -4.84
C GLY A 352 -7.65 -4.02 -5.93
N THR A 353 -7.35 -2.75 -5.63
CA THR A 353 -6.72 -1.78 -6.55
C THR A 353 -5.19 -1.71 -6.47
N GLY A 354 -4.57 -2.53 -5.61
CA GLY A 354 -3.11 -2.60 -5.49
C GLY A 354 -2.45 -1.50 -4.64
N LYS A 355 -3.15 -0.93 -3.65
CA LYS A 355 -2.55 0.03 -2.68
C LYS A 355 -1.24 -0.47 -2.08
N SER A 356 -1.22 -1.69 -1.51
CA SER A 356 0.01 -2.25 -0.93
C SER A 356 1.10 -2.53 -1.97
N GLN A 357 0.75 -2.83 -3.24
CA GLN A 357 1.74 -2.94 -4.33
C GLN A 357 2.36 -1.57 -4.65
N THR A 358 1.54 -0.53 -4.68
CA THR A 358 1.96 0.86 -4.89
C THR A 358 2.92 1.30 -3.78
N ILE A 359 2.62 1.01 -2.50
CA ILE A 359 3.51 1.30 -1.37
C ILE A 359 4.83 0.54 -1.48
N VAL A 360 4.79 -0.74 -1.87
CA VAL A 360 6.00 -1.57 -2.01
C VAL A 360 6.92 -1.02 -3.10
N ASN A 361 6.38 -0.60 -4.25
CA ASN A 361 7.17 0.03 -5.29
C ASN A 361 7.65 1.43 -4.88
N LEU A 362 6.85 2.20 -4.15
CA LEU A 362 7.29 3.47 -3.56
C LEU A 362 8.49 3.25 -2.63
N LEU A 363 8.44 2.25 -1.75
CA LEU A 363 9.55 1.88 -0.88
C LEU A 363 10.78 1.42 -1.67
N ALA A 364 10.60 0.64 -2.74
CA ALA A 364 11.71 0.24 -3.61
C ALA A 364 12.42 1.46 -4.24
N ASN A 365 11.67 2.48 -4.68
CA ASN A 365 12.22 3.73 -5.18
C ASN A 365 12.91 4.56 -4.07
N ILE A 366 12.29 4.68 -2.89
CA ILE A 366 12.89 5.38 -1.74
C ILE A 366 14.21 4.73 -1.33
N LEU A 367 14.23 3.40 -1.22
CA LEU A 367 15.43 2.62 -0.96
C LEU A 367 16.47 2.88 -2.04
N PHE A 368 16.12 2.73 -3.32
CA PHE A 368 17.06 2.94 -4.41
C PHE A 368 17.76 4.31 -4.36
N VAL A 369 17.03 5.38 -4.04
CA VAL A 369 17.59 6.75 -3.90
C VAL A 369 18.42 6.92 -2.61
N GLY A 370 18.35 5.98 -1.68
CA GLY A 370 19.09 6.00 -0.41
C GLY A 370 18.44 6.84 0.69
N ARG A 371 17.15 7.15 0.54
CA ARG A 371 16.34 7.93 1.48
C ARG A 371 15.71 7.04 2.56
N THR A 372 15.23 7.67 3.64
CA THR A 372 14.63 6.95 4.78
C THR A 372 13.11 7.00 4.75
N ALA A 373 12.45 5.96 5.26
CA ALA A 373 11.00 5.93 5.40
C ALA A 373 10.50 5.29 6.70
N LEU A 374 9.45 5.86 7.27
CA LEU A 374 8.64 5.26 8.33
C LEU A 374 7.33 4.77 7.71
N VAL A 375 7.04 3.48 7.83
CA VAL A 375 5.81 2.86 7.38
C VAL A 375 4.99 2.44 8.59
N ALA A 376 3.75 2.90 8.70
CA ALA A 376 2.87 2.45 9.78
C ALA A 376 1.45 2.13 9.34
N SER A 377 0.80 1.23 10.09
CA SER A 377 -0.60 0.87 9.91
C SER A 377 -1.17 0.37 11.23
N GLN A 378 -2.47 0.60 11.46
CA GLN A 378 -3.18 0.06 12.63
C GLN A 378 -3.24 -1.47 12.60
N LYS A 379 -3.19 -2.09 11.41
CA LYS A 379 -3.33 -3.54 11.22
C LYS A 379 -1.99 -4.22 10.93
N LYS A 380 -1.56 -5.10 11.83
CA LYS A 380 -0.36 -5.94 11.66
C LYS A 380 -0.37 -6.73 10.34
N ALA A 381 -1.52 -7.26 9.94
CA ALA A 381 -1.65 -8.00 8.67
C ALA A 381 -1.31 -7.14 7.44
N ALA A 382 -1.67 -5.85 7.43
CA ALA A 382 -1.33 -4.94 6.33
C ALA A 382 0.19 -4.74 6.23
N LEU A 383 0.85 -4.55 7.38
CA LEU A 383 2.31 -4.42 7.46
C LEU A 383 3.02 -5.71 7.01
N GLU A 384 2.48 -6.87 7.36
CA GLU A 384 3.04 -8.15 6.93
C GLU A 384 2.91 -8.37 5.42
N VAL A 385 1.80 -7.93 4.80
CA VAL A 385 1.64 -7.93 3.34
C VAL A 385 2.70 -7.06 2.67
N ILE A 386 2.96 -5.85 3.18
CA ILE A 386 4.02 -4.96 2.66
C ILE A 386 5.39 -5.64 2.82
N ARG A 387 5.69 -6.13 4.03
CA ARG A 387 6.97 -6.81 4.35
C ARG A 387 7.24 -8.01 3.44
N ASN A 388 6.23 -8.83 3.17
CA ASN A 388 6.38 -10.02 2.34
C ASN A 388 6.56 -9.66 0.86
N ARG A 389 5.89 -8.61 0.38
CA ARG A 389 6.01 -8.13 -1.00
C ARG A 389 7.34 -7.42 -1.29
N LEU A 390 8.02 -6.89 -0.26
CA LEU A 390 9.39 -6.37 -0.39
C LEU A 390 10.43 -7.46 -0.68
N GLN A 391 10.08 -8.75 -0.49
CA GLN A 391 10.97 -9.89 -0.72
C GLN A 391 12.33 -9.68 -0.05
N ASP A 392 13.43 -9.81 -0.80
CA ASP A 392 14.79 -9.63 -0.29
C ASP A 392 15.09 -8.24 0.25
N LEU A 393 14.40 -7.18 -0.23
CA LEU A 393 14.60 -5.81 0.27
C LEU A 393 14.16 -5.64 1.72
N ARG A 394 13.36 -6.57 2.27
CA ARG A 394 12.94 -6.53 3.67
C ARG A 394 14.11 -6.58 4.66
N MET A 395 15.31 -7.02 4.24
CA MET A 395 16.52 -6.99 5.08
C MET A 395 16.97 -5.58 5.43
N PHE A 396 16.60 -4.58 4.61
CA PHE A 396 16.84 -3.15 4.89
C PHE A 396 15.72 -2.50 5.72
N CYS A 397 14.80 -3.31 6.24
CA CYS A 397 13.67 -2.84 7.03
C CYS A 397 13.76 -3.33 8.47
N LEU A 398 13.50 -2.44 9.44
CA LEU A 398 13.35 -2.78 10.85
C LEU A 398 11.88 -2.81 11.23
N CYS A 399 11.38 -3.99 11.60
CA CYS A 399 9.98 -4.17 12.01
C CYS A 399 9.84 -4.01 13.53
N LEU A 400 9.14 -2.97 13.97
CA LEU A 400 8.84 -2.68 15.37
C LEU A 400 7.32 -2.79 15.59
N LEU A 401 6.84 -3.95 16.06
CA LEU A 401 5.42 -4.17 16.30
C LEU A 401 5.16 -4.34 17.80
N THR A 402 4.16 -3.66 18.33
CA THR A 402 3.71 -3.82 19.73
C THR A 402 2.92 -5.13 19.92
N SER A 403 3.45 -6.10 20.68
CA SER A 403 2.71 -6.94 21.64
C SER A 403 3.62 -7.97 22.32
N LYS A 404 3.12 -8.52 23.44
CA LYS A 404 3.66 -9.60 24.29
C LYS A 404 4.11 -10.89 23.56
N ASP A 405 3.97 -10.95 22.23
CA ASP A 405 4.33 -12.08 21.37
C ASP A 405 5.57 -11.83 20.50
N PHE A 406 6.29 -10.71 20.69
CA PHE A 406 7.53 -10.45 19.97
C PHE A 406 8.63 -11.40 20.45
N SER A 407 8.70 -12.57 19.81
CA SER A 407 9.80 -13.51 20.07
C SER A 407 11.13 -12.82 19.74
N LYS A 408 12.12 -12.92 20.63
CA LYS A 408 13.50 -12.44 20.35
C LYS A 408 13.99 -12.94 18.99
N ARG A 409 13.63 -14.18 18.65
CA ARG A 409 13.89 -14.81 17.36
C ARG A 409 13.38 -13.96 16.19
N SER A 410 12.09 -13.61 16.17
CA SER A 410 11.50 -12.80 15.10
C SER A 410 12.09 -11.39 14.95
N PHE A 411 12.74 -10.87 16.01
CA PHE A 411 13.46 -9.60 15.98
C PHE A 411 14.87 -9.74 15.39
N TYR A 412 15.64 -10.70 15.91
CA TYR A 412 17.06 -10.82 15.61
C TYR A 412 17.35 -11.57 14.31
N GLU A 413 16.54 -12.55 13.90
CA GLU A 413 16.81 -13.32 12.66
C GLU A 413 16.96 -12.43 11.42
N PRO A 414 16.07 -11.44 11.15
CA PRO A 414 16.26 -10.54 10.01
C PRO A 414 17.53 -9.68 10.12
N LEU A 415 17.87 -9.23 11.33
CA LEU A 415 19.05 -8.41 11.59
C LEU A 415 20.36 -9.22 11.43
N GLN A 416 20.34 -10.49 11.83
CA GLN A 416 21.46 -11.42 11.61
C GLN A 416 21.69 -11.60 10.12
N ALA A 417 20.64 -11.92 9.35
CA ALA A 417 20.73 -12.06 7.90
C ALA A 417 21.23 -10.78 7.20
N PHE A 418 20.85 -9.60 7.71
CA PHE A 418 21.34 -8.33 7.21
C PHE A 418 22.84 -8.13 7.48
N ILE A 419 23.30 -8.36 8.72
CA ILE A 419 24.73 -8.24 9.07
C ILE A 419 25.58 -9.25 8.29
N ASP A 420 25.15 -10.51 8.23
CA ASP A 420 25.85 -11.55 7.49
C ASP A 420 25.96 -11.16 6.01
N TYR A 421 24.88 -10.67 5.39
CA TYR A 421 24.91 -10.23 4.00
C TYR A 421 25.87 -9.06 3.77
N LEU A 422 25.92 -8.07 4.68
CA LEU A 422 26.85 -6.94 4.57
C LEU A 422 28.31 -7.39 4.69
N GLU A 423 28.63 -8.29 5.61
CA GLU A 423 30.00 -8.72 5.91
C GLU A 423 30.59 -9.68 4.85
N TYR A 424 29.74 -10.48 4.21
CA TYR A 424 30.13 -11.40 3.14
C TYR A 424 29.92 -10.84 1.73
N PHE A 425 29.58 -9.56 1.60
CA PHE A 425 29.33 -8.93 0.31
C PHE A 425 30.63 -8.80 -0.52
N SER A 426 30.65 -9.42 -1.70
CA SER A 426 31.75 -9.32 -2.66
C SER A 426 31.51 -8.23 -3.71
N GLU A 427 32.57 -7.49 -4.05
CA GLU A 427 32.53 -6.36 -4.98
C GLU A 427 32.30 -6.84 -6.43
N PHE A 428 31.53 -6.08 -7.22
CA PHE A 428 31.22 -6.41 -8.62
C PHE A 428 31.67 -5.32 -9.59
N LYS A 429 31.90 -5.71 -10.85
CA LYS A 429 32.57 -4.89 -11.88
C LYS A 429 31.71 -3.78 -12.51
N SER A 430 30.38 -3.92 -12.52
CA SER A 430 29.48 -2.89 -13.05
C SER A 430 28.09 -2.98 -12.42
N LEU A 431 27.45 -1.83 -12.23
CA LEU A 431 26.05 -1.79 -11.85
C LEU A 431 25.17 -2.13 -13.05
N PRO A 432 24.16 -2.98 -12.87
CA PRO A 432 23.13 -3.16 -13.87
C PRO A 432 22.29 -1.88 -14.02
N ALA A 433 22.08 -1.48 -15.27
CA ALA A 433 21.09 -0.47 -15.62
C ALA A 433 19.70 -0.95 -15.18
N GLY A 434 18.84 -0.07 -14.69
CA GLY A 434 17.50 -0.44 -14.26
C GLY A 434 16.53 0.73 -14.15
N GLY A 435 15.26 0.40 -13.96
CA GLY A 435 14.15 1.33 -13.82
C GLY A 435 13.55 1.75 -15.15
N ASN A 436 12.24 2.00 -15.16
CA ASN A 436 11.48 2.25 -16.38
C ASN A 436 10.85 3.63 -16.35
N GLN A 437 10.87 4.32 -17.47
CA GLN A 437 10.08 5.54 -17.62
C GLN A 437 8.60 5.18 -17.79
N ILE A 438 7.72 6.01 -17.23
CA ILE A 438 6.26 5.87 -17.40
C ILE A 438 5.88 5.91 -18.88
N ILE A 439 6.54 6.78 -19.64
CA ILE A 439 6.45 6.86 -21.09
C ILE A 439 7.84 6.80 -21.70
N GLN A 440 8.01 5.96 -22.71
CA GLN A 440 9.30 5.73 -23.35
C GLN A 440 9.50 6.62 -24.59
N GLU A 441 10.74 6.73 -25.05
CA GLU A 441 11.08 7.55 -26.22
C GLU A 441 10.53 7.00 -27.53
N ASP A 442 10.50 5.68 -27.68
CA ASP A 442 9.89 5.00 -28.84
C ASP A 442 8.37 5.24 -28.90
N GLU A 443 7.70 5.26 -27.75
CA GLU A 443 6.27 5.59 -27.63
C GLU A 443 5.97 7.05 -28.02
N LEU A 444 6.78 7.99 -27.56
CA LEU A 444 6.64 9.40 -27.96
C LEU A 444 6.87 9.59 -29.46
N ARG A 445 7.88 8.91 -30.00
CA ARG A 445 8.17 8.91 -31.43
C ARG A 445 7.02 8.30 -32.23
N TRP A 446 6.39 7.24 -31.73
CA TRP A 446 5.17 6.66 -32.32
C TRP A 446 4.02 7.66 -32.35
N ILE A 447 3.73 8.34 -31.23
CA ILE A 447 2.68 9.37 -31.18
C ILE A 447 2.98 10.50 -32.17
N GLU A 448 4.25 10.88 -32.32
CA GLU A 448 4.67 11.91 -33.27
C GLU A 448 4.49 11.47 -34.72
N LEU A 449 4.93 10.25 -35.08
CA LEU A 449 4.80 9.70 -36.43
C LEU A 449 3.34 9.50 -36.84
N THR A 450 2.46 9.19 -35.89
CA THR A 450 1.03 8.94 -36.14
C THR A 450 0.22 10.23 -36.30
N LYS A 451 0.80 11.42 -36.02
CA LYS A 451 0.13 12.73 -36.17
C LYS A 451 -0.41 13.00 -37.56
N ASP A 452 0.27 12.50 -38.58
CA ASP A 452 -0.03 12.82 -39.97
C ASP A 452 -0.90 11.76 -40.66
N ILE A 453 -1.15 10.62 -40.01
CA ILE A 453 -2.05 9.55 -40.52
C ILE A 453 -3.48 10.10 -40.70
N ASN A 454 -3.98 10.87 -39.74
CA ASN A 454 -5.36 11.37 -39.75
C ASN A 454 -5.60 12.59 -40.67
N LYS A 455 -4.57 13.10 -41.37
CA LYS A 455 -4.67 14.33 -42.19
C LYS A 455 -4.84 14.09 -43.69
N SER A 456 -4.69 12.87 -44.21
CA SER A 456 -4.74 12.64 -45.66
C SER A 456 -5.78 11.60 -46.08
N GLN A 457 -6.66 11.97 -47.03
CA GLN A 457 -7.51 11.04 -47.80
C GLN A 457 -6.68 10.07 -48.67
N SER A 458 -5.35 10.13 -48.61
CA SER A 458 -4.41 9.38 -49.45
C SER A 458 -3.78 8.18 -48.73
N VAL A 459 -3.91 8.06 -47.40
CA VAL A 459 -3.31 6.97 -46.61
C VAL A 459 -3.79 5.60 -47.06
N GLU A 460 -5.08 5.45 -47.37
CA GLU A 460 -5.66 4.16 -47.78
C GLU A 460 -5.03 3.63 -49.07
N LYS A 461 -4.80 4.51 -50.06
CA LYS A 461 -4.09 4.16 -51.30
C LYS A 461 -2.63 3.77 -51.03
N ILE A 462 -1.94 4.52 -50.17
CA ILE A 462 -0.54 4.24 -49.80
C ILE A 462 -0.44 2.85 -49.14
N LEU A 463 -1.35 2.54 -48.21
CA LEU A 463 -1.38 1.25 -47.51
C LEU A 463 -1.75 0.10 -48.43
N ASP A 464 -2.69 0.29 -49.37
CA ASP A 464 -3.04 -0.72 -50.37
C ASP A 464 -1.90 -1.03 -51.33
N THR A 465 -1.12 -0.03 -51.71
CA THR A 465 0.10 -0.21 -52.51
C THR A 465 1.18 -0.92 -51.72
N TYR A 466 1.41 -0.53 -50.47
CA TYR A 466 2.36 -1.19 -49.58
C TYR A 466 2.00 -2.68 -49.37
N ARG A 467 0.72 -3.01 -49.11
CA ARG A 467 0.20 -4.39 -49.00
C ARG A 467 0.51 -5.22 -50.23
N PHE A 468 0.25 -4.65 -51.40
CA PHE A 468 0.47 -5.32 -52.66
C PHE A 468 1.95 -5.66 -52.87
N LEU A 469 2.84 -4.74 -52.52
CA LEU A 469 4.29 -4.96 -52.61
C LEU A 469 4.73 -6.04 -51.63
N MET A 470 4.30 -5.99 -50.36
CA MET A 470 4.65 -6.98 -49.34
C MET A 470 4.16 -8.40 -49.64
N SER A 471 2.99 -8.53 -50.28
CA SER A 471 2.40 -9.85 -50.58
C SER A 471 2.99 -10.51 -51.82
N ASN A 472 3.60 -9.73 -52.71
CA ASN A 472 4.09 -10.20 -54.00
C ASN A 472 5.62 -10.08 -54.16
N CYS A 473 6.35 -9.53 -53.19
CA CYS A 473 7.80 -9.46 -53.19
C CYS A 473 8.37 -10.34 -52.06
N TYR A 474 9.13 -11.38 -52.39
CA TYR A 474 9.73 -12.28 -51.40
C TYR A 474 10.99 -11.66 -50.75
N LYS A 475 10.97 -11.57 -49.41
CA LYS A 475 11.92 -10.89 -48.49
C LYS A 475 11.81 -9.37 -48.43
N THR A 476 12.03 -8.86 -47.21
CA THR A 476 12.01 -7.48 -46.70
C THR A 476 12.24 -6.40 -47.76
N PHE A 477 11.55 -5.26 -47.60
CA PHE A 477 11.76 -4.00 -48.33
C PHE A 477 13.26 -3.63 -48.31
N SER A 478 14.02 -4.19 -49.23
CA SER A 478 15.46 -4.01 -49.32
C SER A 478 15.76 -2.86 -50.28
N SER A 479 17.00 -2.37 -50.22
CA SER A 479 17.59 -1.33 -51.07
C SER A 479 17.26 -1.42 -52.57
N ASN A 480 16.86 -2.60 -53.07
CA ASN A 480 16.48 -2.83 -54.46
C ASN A 480 15.13 -2.17 -54.86
N ILE A 481 14.19 -1.94 -53.93
CA ILE A 481 12.95 -1.19 -54.22
C ILE A 481 13.24 0.31 -54.35
N LYS A 482 14.30 0.80 -53.68
CA LYS A 482 14.77 2.18 -53.83
C LYS A 482 15.15 2.44 -55.29
N GLU A 483 15.92 1.56 -55.93
CA GLU A 483 16.25 1.65 -57.36
C GLU A 483 15.00 1.54 -58.28
N SER A 484 14.08 0.62 -58.00
CA SER A 484 12.83 0.45 -58.78
C SER A 484 11.87 1.64 -58.67
N ALA A 485 11.69 2.19 -57.47
CA ALA A 485 10.77 3.30 -57.20
C ALA A 485 11.34 4.66 -57.64
N THR A 486 12.67 4.86 -57.51
CA THR A 486 13.35 6.04 -58.07
C THR A 486 13.21 6.04 -59.59
N CYS A 487 13.39 4.89 -60.25
CA CYS A 487 13.10 4.72 -61.68
C CYS A 487 11.65 5.06 -62.07
N LEU A 488 10.63 4.71 -61.28
CA LEU A 488 9.23 5.04 -61.58
C LEU A 488 8.95 6.55 -61.50
N SER A 489 9.60 7.26 -60.57
CA SER A 489 9.46 8.72 -60.44
C SER A 489 10.24 9.50 -61.50
N GLU A 490 11.38 8.98 -61.95
CA GLU A 490 12.27 9.64 -62.93
C GLU A 490 11.94 9.29 -64.39
N THR A 491 11.23 8.19 -64.65
CA THR A 491 10.97 7.72 -66.03
C THR A 491 9.96 8.55 -66.81
N GLY A 492 9.19 9.45 -66.18
CA GLY A 492 8.29 10.37 -66.89
C GLY A 492 7.30 9.69 -67.84
N LEU A 493 6.94 8.43 -67.56
CA LEU A 493 6.09 7.62 -68.44
C LEU A 493 4.71 8.29 -68.55
N ASN A 494 4.43 8.80 -69.74
CA ASN A 494 3.18 9.46 -70.06
C ASN A 494 2.08 8.41 -70.24
N LYS A 495 0.81 8.85 -70.18
CA LYS A 495 -0.40 8.01 -70.26
C LYS A 495 -0.38 7.01 -71.43
N THR A 496 0.29 7.37 -72.52
CA THR A 496 0.53 6.56 -73.71
C THR A 496 1.41 5.33 -73.47
N ASP A 497 2.49 5.44 -72.70
CA ASP A 497 3.33 4.28 -72.36
C ASP A 497 2.61 3.32 -71.41
N TYR A 498 1.77 3.87 -70.53
CA TYR A 498 0.90 3.11 -69.62
C TYR A 498 -0.18 2.31 -70.37
N ASP A 499 -0.83 2.90 -71.37
CA ASP A 499 -1.81 2.21 -72.22
C ASP A 499 -1.15 1.14 -73.10
N THR A 500 0.10 1.37 -73.51
CA THR A 500 0.90 0.38 -74.28
C THR A 500 1.27 -0.82 -73.41
N LEU A 501 1.63 -0.60 -72.14
CA LEU A 501 1.89 -1.67 -71.15
C LEU A 501 0.60 -2.44 -70.79
N ARG A 502 -0.53 -1.75 -70.64
CA ARG A 502 -1.85 -2.35 -70.40
C ARG A 502 -2.32 -3.22 -71.56
N ALA A 503 -1.98 -2.84 -72.80
CA ALA A 503 -2.25 -3.64 -74.00
C ALA A 503 -1.37 -4.90 -74.08
N LEU A 504 -0.12 -4.83 -73.59
CA LEU A 504 0.80 -5.97 -73.54
C LEU A 504 0.49 -6.96 -72.40
N ALA A 505 -0.01 -6.47 -71.26
CA ALA A 505 -0.24 -7.28 -70.06
C ALA A 505 -1.49 -8.20 -70.09
N LYS A 506 -2.31 -8.16 -71.14
CA LYS A 506 -3.51 -9.01 -71.22
C LYS A 506 -3.23 -10.51 -71.34
N ASN A 507 -1.98 -10.95 -71.58
CA ASN A 507 -1.57 -12.37 -71.64
C ASN A 507 -0.05 -12.55 -71.40
N VAL A 508 0.52 -11.98 -70.34
CA VAL A 508 1.94 -12.25 -69.99
C VAL A 508 2.01 -12.91 -68.61
N GLU A 509 1.97 -14.24 -68.61
CA GLU A 509 2.62 -15.06 -67.57
C GLU A 509 4.11 -15.17 -67.91
N MET A 510 5.02 -14.90 -66.96
CA MET A 510 6.45 -15.25 -67.01
C MET A 510 7.05 -15.28 -65.59
N PRO A 511 8.07 -16.11 -65.26
CA PRO A 511 8.43 -17.45 -65.74
C PRO A 511 8.49 -18.52 -64.60
N GLN A 512 8.50 -19.79 -65.01
CA GLN A 512 8.26 -21.00 -64.22
C GLN A 512 9.34 -21.38 -63.20
N SER A 513 8.89 -21.96 -62.08
CA SER A 513 9.58 -23.11 -61.46
C SER A 513 8.59 -24.26 -61.29
N VAL A 514 8.34 -25.02 -62.36
CA VAL A 514 7.69 -26.34 -62.26
C VAL A 514 8.57 -27.33 -63.00
N SER A 515 9.55 -27.88 -62.28
CA SER A 515 10.04 -29.21 -62.56
C SER A 515 9.16 -30.21 -61.82
N GLN A 516 8.71 -31.22 -62.56
CA GLN A 516 8.20 -32.53 -62.13
C GLN A 516 6.68 -32.72 -61.98
N SER A 517 6.23 -33.68 -62.81
CA SER A 517 5.03 -34.53 -62.80
C SER A 517 3.63 -33.91 -62.86
N GLY A 518 2.88 -34.36 -63.89
CA GLY A 518 1.41 -34.34 -63.89
C GLY A 518 0.81 -33.64 -65.10
N THR A 519 0.24 -34.44 -66.00
CA THR A 519 -0.54 -34.04 -67.18
C THR A 519 -1.61 -32.99 -66.88
N VAL A 520 -1.60 -31.86 -67.62
CA VAL A 520 -2.65 -30.83 -67.60
C VAL A 520 -3.50 -30.96 -68.86
N ASP A 521 -4.82 -31.00 -68.67
CA ASP A 521 -5.84 -31.04 -69.72
C ASP A 521 -5.93 -29.67 -70.44
N LEU A 522 -5.90 -29.70 -71.78
CA LEU A 522 -5.73 -28.54 -72.67
C LEU A 522 -7.04 -28.16 -73.39
N THR A 523 -8.17 -28.30 -72.71
CA THR A 523 -9.51 -28.08 -73.27
C THR A 523 -10.04 -26.66 -73.06
N GLU A 524 -9.48 -25.85 -72.15
CA GLU A 524 -9.94 -24.46 -71.90
C GLU A 524 -9.22 -23.36 -72.70
N PHE A 525 -8.22 -23.71 -73.52
CA PHE A 525 -7.59 -22.75 -74.42
C PHE A 525 -8.42 -22.59 -75.70
N GLY A 526 -9.28 -21.57 -75.70
CA GLY A 526 -9.94 -21.01 -76.88
C GLY A 526 -8.94 -20.46 -77.93
N PRO A 527 -9.23 -19.35 -78.65
CA PRO A 527 -8.80 -19.08 -80.05
C PRO A 527 -7.30 -19.19 -80.43
N TRP A 528 -6.41 -19.31 -79.45
CA TRP A 528 -4.96 -19.36 -79.57
C TRP A 528 -4.38 -20.77 -79.79
N LYS A 529 -5.16 -21.85 -79.63
CA LYS A 529 -4.70 -23.24 -79.88
C LYS A 529 -4.20 -23.45 -81.32
N ARG A 530 -4.79 -22.77 -82.31
CA ARG A 530 -4.35 -22.82 -83.72
C ARG A 530 -3.09 -22.01 -83.99
N GLU A 531 -2.87 -20.92 -83.27
CA GLU A 531 -1.69 -20.05 -83.46
C GLU A 531 -0.46 -20.61 -82.74
N PHE A 532 -0.65 -21.22 -81.56
CA PHE A 532 0.42 -21.90 -80.80
C PHE A 532 0.88 -23.20 -81.43
N MET A 533 -0.03 -24.02 -81.99
CA MET A 533 0.37 -25.22 -82.75
C MET A 533 1.12 -24.88 -84.04
N ARG A 534 0.94 -23.67 -84.58
CA ARG A 534 1.60 -23.19 -85.79
C ARG A 534 3.03 -22.68 -85.56
N LEU A 535 3.43 -22.52 -84.29
CA LEU A 535 4.77 -22.05 -83.89
C LEU A 535 5.67 -23.17 -83.35
N ASN A 536 5.15 -24.37 -83.10
CA ASN A 536 5.90 -25.47 -82.50
C ASN A 536 5.95 -26.77 -83.32
N ASP A 537 5.54 -26.71 -84.59
CA ASP A 537 5.73 -27.83 -85.51
C ASP A 537 7.22 -27.90 -85.92
N LYS A 538 7.90 -28.98 -85.50
CA LYS A 538 9.33 -29.24 -85.72
C LYS A 538 9.68 -29.53 -87.18
N SER A 539 8.81 -29.21 -88.13
CA SER A 539 8.96 -29.51 -89.55
C SER A 539 8.84 -28.29 -90.47
N ASN A 540 9.48 -27.17 -90.14
CA ASN A 540 10.04 -26.22 -91.14
C ASN A 540 10.69 -25.00 -90.47
N THR A 541 11.94 -25.17 -90.03
CA THR A 541 12.74 -24.14 -89.36
C THR A 541 13.45 -23.15 -90.29
N PHE A 542 13.13 -23.08 -91.60
CA PHE A 542 13.97 -22.32 -92.54
C PHE A 542 13.31 -21.21 -93.38
N THR A 543 11.99 -20.98 -93.31
CA THR A 543 11.33 -20.02 -94.25
C THR A 543 10.34 -19.03 -93.63
N ARG A 544 10.51 -18.64 -92.35
CA ARG A 544 9.70 -17.54 -91.76
C ARG A 544 10.48 -16.42 -91.05
N TYR A 545 11.77 -16.29 -91.34
CA TYR A 545 12.60 -15.16 -90.90
C TYR A 545 12.99 -14.25 -92.07
N THR A 546 12.02 -13.70 -92.80
CA THR A 546 12.28 -12.73 -93.89
C THR A 546 11.47 -11.45 -93.81
N ASN A 547 10.80 -11.16 -92.68
CA ASN A 547 10.22 -9.83 -92.45
C ASN A 547 11.03 -9.04 -91.39
N PRO A 548 11.86 -8.06 -91.80
CA PRO A 548 12.70 -7.27 -90.90
C PRO A 548 11.89 -6.48 -89.86
N GLU A 549 10.67 -6.06 -90.20
CA GLU A 549 9.77 -5.29 -89.32
C GLU A 549 9.34 -6.10 -88.09
N ASN A 550 8.94 -7.37 -88.26
CA ASN A 550 8.50 -8.24 -87.16
C ASN A 550 9.65 -8.66 -86.23
N PHE A 551 10.87 -8.81 -86.77
CA PHE A 551 12.06 -9.16 -85.99
C PHE A 551 12.59 -7.95 -85.19
N LYS A 552 12.44 -6.74 -85.75
CA LYS A 552 12.72 -5.47 -85.06
C LYS A 552 11.71 -5.21 -83.94
N HIS A 553 10.43 -5.51 -84.18
CA HIS A 553 9.37 -5.44 -83.18
C HIS A 553 9.59 -6.46 -82.04
N TYR A 554 9.97 -7.70 -82.35
CA TYR A 554 10.33 -8.70 -81.35
C TYR A 554 11.58 -8.32 -80.54
N ARG A 555 12.63 -7.77 -81.16
CA ARG A 555 13.80 -7.25 -80.43
C ARG A 555 13.46 -6.05 -79.55
N GLN A 556 12.62 -5.14 -80.01
CA GLN A 556 12.14 -4.00 -79.21
C GLN A 556 11.26 -4.47 -78.04
N LEU A 557 10.37 -5.44 -78.27
CA LEU A 557 9.57 -6.08 -77.22
C LEU A 557 10.44 -6.83 -76.21
N LYS A 558 11.44 -7.58 -76.67
CA LYS A 558 12.39 -8.29 -75.79
C LYS A 558 13.29 -7.33 -75.02
N LYS A 559 13.69 -6.21 -75.63
CA LYS A 559 14.47 -5.15 -74.97
C LYS A 559 13.62 -4.43 -73.92
N ARG A 560 12.39 -4.04 -74.26
CA ARG A 560 11.43 -3.43 -73.30
C ARG A 560 11.00 -4.39 -72.20
N ALA A 561 10.76 -5.67 -72.50
CA ALA A 561 10.47 -6.68 -71.50
C ALA A 561 11.65 -6.86 -70.52
N LYS A 562 12.90 -6.82 -71.02
CA LYS A 562 14.10 -6.88 -70.19
C LYS A 562 14.35 -5.59 -69.41
N GLU A 563 13.99 -4.44 -69.95
CA GLU A 563 13.97 -3.15 -69.22
C GLU A 563 12.92 -3.19 -68.08
N ILE A 564 11.74 -3.75 -68.32
CA ILE A 564 10.69 -3.95 -67.30
C ILE A 564 11.11 -4.99 -66.24
N GLU A 565 11.72 -6.10 -66.66
CA GLU A 565 12.25 -7.14 -65.76
C GLU A 565 13.36 -6.58 -64.85
N ASN A 566 14.19 -5.66 -65.37
CA ASN A 566 15.19 -4.96 -64.58
C ASN A 566 14.59 -3.90 -63.63
N LEU A 567 13.37 -3.42 -63.90
CA LEU A 567 12.65 -2.45 -63.05
C LEU A 567 11.85 -3.12 -61.93
N LEU A 568 11.45 -4.38 -62.11
CA LEU A 568 10.70 -5.14 -61.10
C LEU A 568 11.61 -5.61 -59.95
N PRO A 569 11.11 -5.66 -58.69
CA PRO A 569 11.86 -6.25 -57.59
C PRO A 569 12.29 -7.68 -57.94
N ARG A 570 13.55 -8.05 -57.64
CA ARG A 570 14.20 -9.30 -58.11
C ARG A 570 13.46 -10.62 -57.79
N ASN A 571 12.38 -10.60 -57.02
CA ASN A 571 11.56 -11.74 -56.63
C ASN A 571 10.05 -11.43 -56.65
N TYR A 572 9.58 -10.61 -57.60
CA TYR A 572 8.16 -10.30 -57.74
C TYR A 572 7.38 -11.48 -58.34
N SER A 573 6.34 -11.96 -57.65
CA SER A 573 5.56 -13.15 -58.03
C SER A 573 4.13 -12.83 -58.53
N GLY A 574 3.76 -11.55 -58.61
CA GLY A 574 2.39 -11.12 -58.97
C GLY A 574 2.22 -10.74 -60.45
N GLN A 575 1.04 -10.21 -60.81
CA GLN A 575 0.79 -9.69 -62.15
C GLN A 575 1.41 -8.30 -62.35
N ILE A 576 2.25 -8.16 -63.40
CA ILE A 576 2.95 -6.90 -63.71
C ILE A 576 1.97 -5.72 -63.92
N SER A 577 0.79 -5.96 -64.50
CA SER A 577 -0.26 -4.94 -64.64
C SER A 577 -0.72 -4.36 -63.31
N ASP A 578 -0.89 -5.21 -62.30
CA ASP A 578 -1.33 -4.78 -60.98
C ASP A 578 -0.24 -3.99 -60.27
N PHE A 579 1.03 -4.31 -60.53
CA PHE A 579 2.17 -3.58 -60.00
C PHE A 579 2.19 -2.14 -60.45
N PHE A 580 2.05 -1.89 -61.75
CA PHE A 580 2.00 -0.53 -62.27
C PHE A 580 0.74 0.23 -61.82
N ILE A 581 -0.43 -0.43 -61.78
CA ILE A 581 -1.68 0.23 -61.34
C ILE A 581 -1.60 0.70 -59.90
N LYS A 582 -1.08 -0.14 -59.01
CA LYS A 582 -1.05 0.20 -57.58
C LYS A 582 0.10 1.15 -57.23
N THR A 583 1.24 1.07 -57.90
CA THR A 583 2.41 1.93 -57.60
C THR A 583 2.34 3.31 -58.24
N ALA A 584 1.58 3.52 -59.32
CA ALA A 584 1.55 4.78 -60.08
C ALA A 584 1.05 6.03 -59.31
N SER A 585 0.37 5.84 -58.17
CA SER A 585 -0.24 6.94 -57.41
C SER A 585 0.36 7.15 -56.01
N VAL A 586 1.47 6.47 -55.72
CA VAL A 586 2.13 6.47 -54.40
C VAL A 586 3.63 6.69 -54.59
N SER A 587 4.18 7.69 -53.90
CA SER A 587 5.61 8.00 -53.91
C SER A 587 6.42 7.02 -53.07
N TYR A 588 7.72 6.92 -53.35
CA TYR A 588 8.64 6.14 -52.52
C TYR A 588 8.69 6.66 -51.09
N GLU A 589 8.73 7.99 -50.89
CA GLU A 589 8.79 8.56 -49.53
C GLU A 589 7.54 8.17 -48.71
N GLN A 590 6.38 8.04 -49.35
CA GLN A 590 5.16 7.57 -48.69
C GLN A 590 5.23 6.09 -48.29
N LEU A 591 5.87 5.24 -49.10
CA LEU A 591 6.08 3.81 -48.77
C LEU A 591 7.13 3.63 -47.67
N GLU A 592 8.25 4.36 -47.75
CA GLU A 592 9.30 4.39 -46.73
C GLU A 592 8.75 4.92 -45.39
N TRP A 593 7.84 5.91 -45.44
CA TRP A 593 7.13 6.38 -44.26
C TRP A 593 6.28 5.28 -43.60
N VAL A 594 5.46 4.53 -44.36
CA VAL A 594 4.67 3.40 -43.83
C VAL A 594 5.57 2.32 -43.23
N GLU A 595 6.65 1.96 -43.91
CA GLU A 595 7.62 0.99 -43.42
C GLU A 595 8.25 1.45 -42.10
N SER A 596 8.63 2.73 -42.03
CA SER A 596 9.21 3.35 -40.83
C SER A 596 8.25 3.37 -39.63
N ILE A 597 6.94 3.44 -39.87
CA ILE A 597 5.92 3.32 -38.83
C ILE A 597 5.75 1.86 -38.42
N SER A 598 5.62 0.95 -39.40
CA SER A 598 5.40 -0.47 -39.13
C SER A 598 6.53 -1.13 -38.35
N SER A 599 7.77 -0.71 -38.57
CA SER A 599 8.97 -1.20 -37.88
C SER A 599 9.18 -0.59 -36.48
N ARG A 600 8.44 0.46 -36.13
CA ARG A 600 8.59 1.21 -34.87
C ARG A 600 7.32 1.19 -34.01
N GLN A 601 6.49 0.16 -34.17
CA GLN A 601 5.32 0.00 -33.32
C GLN A 601 5.77 -0.19 -31.85
N PRO A 602 5.16 0.53 -30.88
CA PRO A 602 5.46 0.36 -29.48
C PRO A 602 5.22 -1.07 -29.01
N ASP A 603 6.10 -1.57 -28.15
CA ASP A 603 5.81 -2.78 -27.41
C ASP A 603 4.86 -2.47 -26.24
N TYR A 604 3.56 -2.67 -26.50
CA TYR A 604 2.51 -2.49 -25.50
C TYR A 604 2.58 -3.52 -24.36
N ASN A 605 3.33 -4.62 -24.51
CA ASN A 605 3.49 -5.67 -23.50
C ASN A 605 4.69 -5.46 -22.58
N ARG A 606 5.54 -4.47 -22.88
CA ARG A 606 6.73 -4.15 -22.09
C ARG A 606 6.34 -3.94 -20.62
N ASN A 607 6.70 -4.92 -19.80
CA ASN A 607 6.49 -4.98 -18.36
C ASN A 607 7.83 -5.32 -17.71
N GLU A 608 8.78 -4.43 -17.89
CA GLU A 608 10.10 -4.57 -17.28
C GLU A 608 9.92 -4.45 -15.76
N LEU A 609 10.06 -5.54 -15.02
CA LEU A 609 10.21 -5.43 -13.57
C LEU A 609 11.67 -5.11 -13.31
N THR A 610 11.93 -4.20 -12.38
CA THR A 610 13.28 -4.02 -11.89
C THR A 610 13.67 -5.27 -11.11
N GLU A 611 14.80 -5.87 -11.47
CA GLU A 611 15.37 -6.96 -10.70
C GLU A 611 15.69 -6.50 -9.28
N ILE A 612 15.08 -7.16 -8.30
CA ILE A 612 15.23 -6.84 -6.88
C ILE A 612 16.70 -6.90 -6.42
N GLU A 613 17.45 -7.84 -6.98
CA GLU A 613 18.87 -8.04 -6.67
C GLU A 613 19.71 -6.78 -6.99
N ASN A 614 19.30 -5.99 -7.99
CA ASN A 614 20.02 -4.78 -8.39
C ASN A 614 19.85 -3.67 -7.35
N ILE A 615 18.62 -3.49 -6.85
CA ILE A 615 18.32 -2.55 -5.76
C ILE A 615 19.03 -3.00 -4.48
N LYS A 616 18.97 -4.29 -4.15
CA LYS A 616 19.62 -4.87 -2.97
C LYS A 616 21.13 -4.64 -2.95
N LYS A 617 21.82 -4.91 -4.07
CA LYS A 617 23.25 -4.66 -4.24
C LYS A 617 23.62 -3.19 -4.06
N MET A 618 22.86 -2.29 -4.68
CA MET A 618 23.04 -0.84 -4.54
C MET A 618 22.94 -0.38 -3.09
N MET A 619 21.92 -0.88 -2.39
CA MET A 619 21.68 -0.57 -0.98
C MET A 619 22.82 -1.05 -0.08
N THR A 620 23.34 -2.25 -0.33
CA THR A 620 24.49 -2.77 0.39
C THR A 620 25.73 -1.92 0.17
N ILE A 621 26.04 -1.54 -1.07
CA ILE A 621 27.18 -0.65 -1.37
C ILE A 621 27.05 0.67 -0.62
N ASN A 622 25.87 1.29 -0.68
CA ASN A 622 25.63 2.57 0.01
C ASN A 622 25.77 2.42 1.53
N THR A 623 25.33 1.29 2.10
CA THR A 623 25.45 1.00 3.53
C THR A 623 26.92 0.78 3.92
N ILE A 624 27.69 0.00 3.15
CA ILE A 624 29.13 -0.21 3.38
C ILE A 624 29.89 1.12 3.26
N LYS A 625 29.58 1.96 2.27
CA LYS A 625 30.14 3.32 2.14
C LYS A 625 29.85 4.20 3.35
N LYS A 626 28.66 4.06 3.97
CA LYS A 626 28.33 4.76 5.23
C LYS A 626 29.18 4.23 6.38
N ILE A 627 29.26 2.90 6.55
CA ILE A 627 30.02 2.25 7.64
C ILE A 627 31.52 2.55 7.55
N THR A 628 32.10 2.54 6.35
CA THR A 628 33.53 2.85 6.14
C THR A 628 33.89 4.30 6.47
N ARG A 629 32.91 5.21 6.50
CA ARG A 629 33.06 6.62 6.89
C ARG A 629 32.73 6.86 8.37
N PHE A 630 32.47 5.81 9.16
CA PHE A 630 32.17 5.96 10.58
C PHE A 630 33.36 6.54 11.36
N SER A 631 33.04 7.36 12.36
CA SER A 631 34.01 7.76 13.38
C SER A 631 34.48 6.54 14.18
N ALA A 632 35.60 6.64 14.89
CA ALA A 632 36.10 5.54 15.73
C ALA A 632 35.06 5.12 16.80
N GLU A 633 34.30 6.09 17.33
CA GLU A 633 33.20 5.85 18.28
C GLU A 633 32.04 5.08 17.63
N ASP A 634 31.58 5.53 16.46
CA ASP A 634 30.50 4.86 15.73
C ASP A 634 30.91 3.44 15.30
N LEU A 635 32.17 3.23 14.91
CA LEU A 635 32.68 1.92 14.54
C LEU A 635 32.72 0.96 15.74
N GLN A 636 33.08 1.46 16.93
CA GLN A 636 33.03 0.67 18.16
C GLN A 636 31.58 0.30 18.51
N MET A 637 30.66 1.26 18.47
CA MET A 637 29.23 1.00 18.67
C MET A 637 28.65 0.02 17.65
N TYR A 638 29.09 0.09 16.38
CA TYR A 638 28.69 -0.86 15.34
C TYR A 638 29.16 -2.29 15.64
N LYS A 639 30.39 -2.47 16.16
CA LYS A 639 30.89 -3.80 16.57
C LYS A 639 30.05 -4.38 17.70
N GLU A 640 29.69 -3.57 18.69
CA GLU A 640 28.83 -3.99 19.81
C GLU A 640 27.40 -4.31 19.35
N PHE A 641 26.86 -3.49 18.44
CA PHE A 641 25.58 -3.71 17.77
C PHE A 641 25.56 -5.06 17.04
N ALA A 642 26.55 -5.33 16.18
CA ALA A 642 26.66 -6.58 15.44
C ALA A 642 26.86 -7.79 16.37
N ALA A 643 27.68 -7.67 17.41
CA ALA A 643 27.86 -8.73 18.41
C ALA A 643 26.55 -9.04 19.16
N THR A 644 25.79 -8.02 19.55
CA THR A 644 24.51 -8.20 20.25
C THR A 644 23.46 -8.86 19.35
N ILE A 645 23.44 -8.52 18.05
CA ILE A 645 22.57 -9.18 17.06
C ILE A 645 22.88 -10.67 16.98
N ARG A 646 24.17 -11.05 16.87
CA ARG A 646 24.58 -12.47 16.79
C ARG A 646 24.22 -13.25 18.05
N LEU A 647 24.39 -12.65 19.22
CA LEU A 647 24.10 -13.30 20.50
C LEU A 647 22.61 -13.33 20.85
N ALA A 648 21.79 -12.44 20.29
CA ALA A 648 20.34 -12.33 20.52
C ALA A 648 19.94 -12.31 22.02
N ASN A 649 20.81 -11.79 22.88
CA ASN A 649 20.68 -11.89 24.34
C ASN A 649 19.94 -10.70 24.98
N MET A 650 19.78 -9.59 24.26
CA MET A 650 19.12 -8.38 24.74
C MET A 650 17.64 -8.33 24.35
N ASP A 651 16.78 -7.69 25.14
CA ASP A 651 15.38 -7.48 24.76
C ASP A 651 15.26 -6.44 23.63
N PRO A 652 14.36 -6.63 22.64
CA PRO A 652 14.25 -5.73 21.48
C PRO A 652 14.15 -4.24 21.84
N HIS A 653 13.29 -3.86 22.78
CA HIS A 653 13.13 -2.45 23.18
C HIS A 653 14.44 -1.83 23.72
N LYS A 654 15.20 -2.59 24.53
CA LYS A 654 16.52 -2.17 25.03
C LYS A 654 17.54 -2.04 23.91
N PHE A 655 17.52 -2.98 22.97
CA PHE A 655 18.39 -2.97 21.81
C PHE A 655 18.18 -1.71 20.96
N ILE A 656 16.92 -1.36 20.66
CA ILE A 656 16.57 -0.15 19.91
C ILE A 656 17.06 1.11 20.62
N LYS A 657 16.88 1.20 21.94
CA LYS A 657 17.34 2.34 22.74
C LYS A 657 18.86 2.47 22.76
N ASN A 658 19.57 1.36 23.00
CA ASN A 658 21.03 1.37 23.14
C ASN A 658 21.75 1.63 21.81
N TYR A 659 21.19 1.14 20.69
CA TYR A 659 21.83 1.23 19.38
C TYR A 659 21.10 2.16 18.41
N GLY A 660 20.22 3.03 18.89
CA GLY A 660 19.44 3.96 18.07
C GLY A 660 20.30 4.79 17.11
N ARG A 661 21.48 5.26 17.58
CA ARG A 661 22.45 6.01 16.76
C ARG A 661 22.95 5.22 15.55
N ILE A 662 23.20 3.92 15.70
CA ILE A 662 23.65 3.04 14.60
C ILE A 662 22.48 2.67 13.70
N ILE A 663 21.32 2.33 14.29
CA ILE A 663 20.09 2.00 13.57
C ILE A 663 19.73 3.13 12.59
N LYS A 664 19.70 4.38 13.05
CA LYS A 664 19.41 5.56 12.21
C LYS A 664 20.35 5.72 11.01
N LYS A 665 21.60 5.26 11.13
CA LYS A 665 22.62 5.43 10.07
C LYS A 665 22.55 4.33 9.01
N ILE A 666 22.24 3.09 9.39
CA ILE A 666 22.36 1.92 8.52
C ILE A 666 21.03 1.28 8.11
N ILE A 667 19.95 1.51 8.87
CA ILE A 667 18.63 0.96 8.58
C ILE A 667 17.74 2.07 8.01
N PRO A 668 17.43 2.04 6.70
CA PRO A 668 16.70 3.12 6.03
C PRO A 668 15.18 3.08 6.25
N VAL A 669 14.59 1.90 6.45
CA VAL A 669 13.12 1.75 6.54
C VAL A 669 12.73 1.18 7.90
N VAL A 670 11.75 1.81 8.54
CA VAL A 670 11.15 1.34 9.79
C VAL A 670 9.69 1.01 9.54
N ILE A 671 9.24 -0.19 9.90
CA ILE A 671 7.86 -0.65 9.74
C ILE A 671 7.25 -0.85 11.13
N THR A 672 6.14 -0.19 11.43
CA THR A 672 5.62 -0.13 12.80
C THR A 672 4.10 0.06 12.93
N THR A 673 3.58 0.01 14.15
CA THR A 673 2.19 0.36 14.49
C THR A 673 2.15 1.72 15.19
N PRO A 674 1.02 2.45 15.17
CA PRO A 674 0.92 3.77 15.80
C PRO A 674 1.18 3.82 17.31
N ASP A 675 1.09 2.67 17.98
CA ASP A 675 1.28 2.54 19.43
C ASP A 675 2.74 2.22 19.81
N THR A 676 3.66 2.10 18.83
CA THR A 676 5.07 1.78 19.09
C THR A 676 5.85 3.01 19.57
N ASP A 677 6.77 2.79 20.53
CA ASP A 677 7.69 3.84 20.97
C ASP A 677 8.73 4.16 19.89
N LEU A 678 8.65 5.37 19.34
CA LEU A 678 9.57 5.93 18.36
C LEU A 678 10.37 7.11 18.93
N SER A 679 10.53 7.18 20.25
CA SER A 679 11.21 8.29 20.94
C SER A 679 12.67 8.49 20.56
N ILE A 680 13.32 7.48 19.97
CA ILE A 680 14.66 7.66 19.44
C ILE A 680 14.68 8.59 18.23
N TRP A 681 13.59 8.72 17.47
CA TRP A 681 13.51 9.61 16.30
C TRP A 681 12.95 10.99 16.65
N GLU A 682 13.42 12.01 15.94
CA GLU A 682 13.03 13.40 16.11
C GLU A 682 12.25 13.94 14.89
N ARG A 683 11.80 15.19 14.98
CA ARG A 683 11.03 15.86 13.92
C ARG A 683 11.81 15.82 12.59
N GLY A 684 11.15 15.38 11.52
CA GLY A 684 11.70 15.41 10.17
C GLY A 684 12.94 14.54 9.94
N GLU A 685 13.26 13.59 10.82
CA GLU A 685 14.38 12.66 10.63
C GLU A 685 14.14 11.64 9.52
N PHE A 686 12.87 11.31 9.23
CA PHE A 686 12.52 10.51 8.06
C PHE A 686 12.28 11.40 6.84
N ASP A 687 12.79 11.00 5.68
CA ASP A 687 12.44 11.70 4.43
C ASP A 687 10.97 11.46 4.08
N TYR A 688 10.45 10.26 4.36
CA TYR A 688 9.06 9.89 4.10
C TYR A 688 8.37 9.25 5.30
N VAL A 689 7.12 9.60 5.56
CA VAL A 689 6.22 8.86 6.44
C VAL A 689 5.04 8.36 5.62
N ILE A 690 4.84 7.05 5.60
CA ILE A 690 3.79 6.35 4.84
C ILE A 690 2.85 5.67 5.83
N LEU A 691 1.59 6.09 5.86
CA LEU A 691 0.57 5.49 6.71
C LEU A 691 -0.44 4.72 5.85
N ASP A 692 -0.41 3.38 5.94
CA ASP A 692 -1.36 2.50 5.24
C ASP A 692 -2.60 2.22 6.09
N GLU A 693 -3.75 2.06 5.44
CA GLU A 693 -5.06 2.01 6.09
C GLU A 693 -5.32 3.24 6.99
N SER A 694 -4.90 4.42 6.53
CA SER A 694 -5.01 5.69 7.26
C SER A 694 -6.45 6.10 7.60
N SER A 695 -7.46 5.59 6.89
CA SER A 695 -8.87 5.75 7.26
C SER A 695 -9.24 5.03 8.56
N GLN A 696 -8.41 4.10 9.03
CA GLN A 696 -8.57 3.39 10.30
C GLN A 696 -7.65 3.93 11.42
N ILE A 697 -6.87 4.99 11.16
CA ILE A 697 -5.99 5.62 12.13
C ILE A 697 -6.67 6.88 12.68
N PHE A 698 -6.77 6.98 14.01
CA PHE A 698 -7.22 8.20 14.67
C PHE A 698 -6.22 9.34 14.50
N ILE A 699 -6.71 10.58 14.43
CA ILE A 699 -5.88 11.78 14.25
C ILE A 699 -4.79 11.86 15.32
N GLU A 700 -5.17 11.68 16.59
CA GLU A 700 -4.26 11.78 17.74
C GLU A 700 -3.11 10.76 17.69
N LYS A 701 -3.32 9.60 17.07
CA LYS A 701 -2.27 8.59 16.88
C LYS A 701 -1.45 8.81 15.61
N GLY A 702 -2.06 9.42 14.59
CA GLY A 702 -1.45 9.67 13.29
C GLY A 702 -0.51 10.87 13.25
N LEU A 703 -0.92 12.01 13.83
CA LEU A 703 -0.12 13.25 13.77
C LEU A 703 1.29 13.10 14.37
N PRO A 704 1.50 12.42 15.51
CA PRO A 704 2.84 12.18 16.05
C PRO A 704 3.77 11.42 15.10
N LEU A 705 3.23 10.53 14.26
CA LEU A 705 4.01 9.80 13.26
C LEU A 705 4.36 10.70 12.07
N LEU A 706 3.38 11.45 11.56
CA LEU A 706 3.57 12.37 10.43
C LEU A 706 4.61 13.45 10.75
N TYR A 707 4.69 13.87 12.00
CA TYR A 707 5.67 14.84 12.49
C TYR A 707 7.13 14.38 12.37
N LEU A 708 7.38 13.06 12.33
CA LEU A 708 8.73 12.51 12.14
C LEU A 708 9.22 12.59 10.69
N GLY A 709 8.34 12.92 9.73
CA GLY A 709 8.62 12.89 8.30
C GLY A 709 8.68 14.27 7.65
N LYS A 710 9.49 14.40 6.60
CA LYS A 710 9.46 15.57 5.70
C LYS A 710 8.28 15.49 4.73
N THR A 711 8.14 14.37 4.03
CA THR A 711 7.05 14.10 3.08
C THR A 711 6.05 13.10 3.64
N LYS A 712 4.75 13.39 3.52
CA LYS A 712 3.66 12.63 4.15
C LYS A 712 2.81 11.95 3.11
N ILE A 713 2.70 10.64 3.23
CA ILE A 713 1.91 9.79 2.34
C ILE A 713 0.87 9.05 3.15
N LEU A 714 -0.39 9.21 2.77
CA LEU A 714 -1.50 8.46 3.35
C LEU A 714 -2.06 7.52 2.29
N SER A 715 -2.15 6.23 2.60
CA SER A 715 -2.87 5.23 1.81
C SER A 715 -4.14 4.84 2.54
N GLY A 716 -5.28 4.82 1.86
CA GLY A 716 -6.55 4.50 2.51
C GLY A 716 -7.75 4.66 1.59
N ASP A 717 -8.94 4.64 2.20
CA ASP A 717 -10.20 4.81 1.49
C ASP A 717 -11.29 5.43 2.37
N GLU A 718 -11.75 6.62 1.98
CA GLU A 718 -12.81 7.39 2.66
C GLU A 718 -14.18 6.67 2.63
N ASN A 719 -14.37 5.77 1.65
CA ASN A 719 -15.59 4.96 1.51
C ASN A 719 -15.53 3.60 2.22
N GLN A 720 -14.45 3.32 2.95
CA GLN A 720 -14.31 2.12 3.79
C GLN A 720 -14.51 2.46 5.27
N MET A 721 -14.41 1.44 6.13
CA MET A 721 -14.63 1.59 7.56
C MET A 721 -13.63 2.57 8.18
N ARG A 722 -14.18 3.43 9.04
CA ARG A 722 -13.49 4.40 9.88
C ARG A 722 -13.05 3.74 11.21
N PRO A 723 -12.21 4.41 12.02
CA PRO A 723 -11.74 3.82 13.26
C PRO A 723 -12.91 3.68 14.25
N THR A 724 -13.08 2.51 14.85
CA THR A 724 -14.17 2.22 15.81
C THR A 724 -13.66 2.28 17.26
N ASN A 725 -14.39 2.99 18.12
CA ASN A 725 -14.08 3.08 19.55
C ASN A 725 -14.65 1.87 20.32
N TRP A 726 -13.78 0.98 20.81
CA TRP A 726 -14.18 -0.17 21.64
C TRP A 726 -14.44 0.19 23.12
N PHE A 727 -13.85 1.29 23.61
CA PHE A 727 -13.88 1.67 25.03
C PHE A 727 -14.23 3.17 25.25
N GLY A 728 -15.48 3.56 25.00
CA GLY A 728 -16.13 4.64 25.75
C GLY A 728 -16.03 6.09 25.25
N VAL A 729 -17.13 6.81 25.52
CA VAL A 729 -17.26 8.24 25.85
C VAL A 729 -16.37 9.20 25.05
N ARG A 730 -16.63 9.33 23.74
CA ARG A 730 -16.30 10.56 23.02
C ARG A 730 -17.59 11.36 22.87
N SER A 731 -17.64 12.57 23.44
CA SER A 731 -18.70 13.53 23.11
C SER A 731 -18.54 13.92 21.65
N SER A 732 -19.49 13.51 20.81
CA SER A 732 -19.48 13.68 19.35
C SER A 732 -19.59 15.13 18.89
N ASP A 733 -20.00 16.03 19.77
CA ASP A 733 -20.66 17.26 19.30
C ASP A 733 -19.73 18.50 19.23
N ASP A 734 -18.48 18.43 19.72
CA ASP A 734 -17.55 19.58 19.76
C ASP A 734 -16.07 19.19 19.55
N THR A 735 -15.72 18.44 18.49
CA THR A 735 -14.30 18.26 18.16
C THR A 735 -13.74 19.48 17.40
N ILE A 736 -12.51 19.88 17.71
CA ILE A 736 -11.84 21.06 17.12
C ILE A 736 -11.72 20.97 15.59
N PHE A 737 -11.73 19.75 15.06
CA PHE A 737 -11.64 19.47 13.62
C PHE A 737 -13.01 19.24 12.96
N GLY A 738 -14.13 19.43 13.68
CA GLY A 738 -15.48 19.20 13.16
C GLY A 738 -15.80 17.71 13.01
N ASN A 739 -16.48 17.31 11.93
CA ASN A 739 -16.91 15.93 11.68
C ASN A 739 -15.79 15.04 11.09
N VAL A 740 -14.53 15.27 11.49
CA VAL A 740 -13.37 14.51 11.00
C VAL A 740 -13.13 13.32 11.94
N GLU A 741 -13.30 12.11 11.43
CA GLU A 741 -13.27 10.88 12.24
C GLU A 741 -11.96 10.09 12.10
N SER A 742 -11.19 10.31 11.04
CA SER A 742 -9.93 9.62 10.75
C SER A 742 -8.82 10.58 10.31
N LEU A 743 -7.57 10.10 10.34
CA LEU A 743 -6.43 10.83 9.81
C LEU A 743 -6.54 11.09 8.30
N LEU A 744 -7.12 10.15 7.55
CA LEU A 744 -7.38 10.32 6.12
C LEU A 744 -8.37 11.46 5.87
N ASP A 745 -9.48 11.48 6.62
CA ASP A 745 -10.48 12.56 6.52
C ASP A 745 -9.85 13.92 6.85
N TYR A 746 -8.94 13.96 7.83
CA TYR A 746 -8.22 15.18 8.20
C TYR A 746 -7.38 15.70 7.02
N ALA A 747 -6.54 14.86 6.42
CA ALA A 747 -5.73 15.25 5.26
C ALA A 747 -6.58 15.70 4.06
N LEU A 748 -7.69 15.01 3.80
CA LEU A 748 -8.64 15.39 2.75
C LEU A 748 -9.31 16.73 3.03
N SER A 749 -9.66 17.02 4.29
CA SER A 749 -10.26 18.30 4.71
C SER A 749 -9.31 19.49 4.52
N LEU A 750 -8.01 19.26 4.68
CA LEU A 750 -6.98 20.28 4.41
C LEU A 750 -6.68 20.44 2.91
N GLY A 751 -7.16 19.50 2.07
CA GLY A 751 -6.97 19.53 0.63
C GLY A 751 -5.62 18.98 0.17
N VAL A 752 -5.05 17.99 0.85
CA VAL A 752 -3.89 17.24 0.37
C VAL A 752 -4.21 16.61 -0.99
N PHE A 753 -3.23 16.61 -1.91
CA PHE A 753 -3.43 16.11 -3.27
C PHE A 753 -3.74 14.60 -3.24
N LYS A 754 -4.81 14.19 -3.93
CA LYS A 754 -5.26 12.79 -3.94
C LYS A 754 -5.18 12.17 -5.33
N ILE A 755 -4.75 10.91 -5.38
CA ILE A 755 -4.70 10.08 -6.58
C ILE A 755 -5.55 8.83 -6.34
N LEU A 756 -6.52 8.60 -7.24
CA LEU A 756 -7.36 7.41 -7.24
C LEU A 756 -6.65 6.28 -8.00
N LEU A 757 -6.53 5.12 -7.36
CA LEU A 757 -6.20 3.86 -8.02
C LEU A 757 -7.47 3.30 -8.67
N ASP A 758 -7.49 3.30 -9.99
CA ASP A 758 -8.71 3.25 -10.80
C ASP A 758 -9.07 1.86 -11.35
N LYS A 759 -8.29 0.81 -11.08
CA LYS A 759 -8.51 -0.55 -11.65
C LYS A 759 -8.66 -1.62 -10.58
N ASN A 760 -9.70 -2.44 -10.69
CA ASN A 760 -9.92 -3.57 -9.79
C ASN A 760 -9.34 -4.89 -10.35
N TYR A 761 -8.30 -5.39 -9.69
CA TYR A 761 -7.68 -6.68 -10.05
C TYR A 761 -8.21 -7.85 -9.22
N ARG A 762 -8.95 -7.60 -8.14
CA ARG A 762 -9.40 -8.66 -7.21
C ARG A 762 -10.58 -9.48 -7.76
N ALA A 763 -11.63 -8.80 -8.20
CA ALA A 763 -12.87 -9.47 -8.56
C ALA A 763 -12.72 -10.17 -9.91
N ASN A 764 -13.13 -11.45 -9.97
CA ASN A 764 -13.15 -12.21 -11.21
C ASN A 764 -14.41 -11.95 -12.03
N HIS A 765 -15.45 -11.40 -11.40
CA HIS A 765 -16.68 -10.95 -12.05
C HIS A 765 -16.96 -9.49 -11.76
N ALA A 766 -17.32 -8.72 -12.78
CA ALA A 766 -17.56 -7.29 -12.67
C ALA A 766 -18.79 -6.97 -11.81
N SER A 767 -19.82 -7.82 -11.86
CA SER A 767 -21.06 -7.68 -11.11
C SER A 767 -20.84 -7.55 -9.59
N LEU A 768 -19.80 -8.18 -9.04
CA LEU A 768 -19.42 -8.10 -7.62
C LEU A 768 -19.05 -6.69 -7.16
N MET A 769 -18.45 -5.89 -8.05
CA MET A 769 -17.96 -4.54 -7.73
C MET A 769 -18.79 -3.43 -8.37
N THR A 770 -19.72 -3.75 -9.27
CA THR A 770 -20.59 -2.79 -9.95
C THR A 770 -21.35 -1.86 -9.01
N PHE A 771 -21.99 -2.41 -7.96
CA PHE A 771 -22.71 -1.60 -6.98
C PHE A 771 -21.76 -0.62 -6.27
N SER A 772 -20.61 -1.13 -5.83
CA SER A 772 -19.56 -0.33 -5.19
C SER A 772 -19.04 0.78 -6.11
N SER A 773 -18.67 0.45 -7.35
CA SER A 773 -18.17 1.41 -8.36
C SER A 773 -19.15 2.56 -8.56
N LYS A 774 -20.45 2.27 -8.70
CA LYS A 774 -21.49 3.28 -8.94
C LYS A 774 -21.77 4.17 -7.72
N HIS A 775 -22.03 3.56 -6.55
CA HIS A 775 -22.54 4.30 -5.39
C HIS A 775 -21.45 4.92 -4.52
N PHE A 776 -20.23 4.38 -4.53
CA PHE A 776 -19.13 4.88 -3.69
C PHE A 776 -18.03 5.57 -4.52
N TYR A 777 -17.76 5.11 -5.74
CA TYR A 777 -16.63 5.61 -6.55
C TYR A 777 -17.05 6.34 -7.84
N LYS A 778 -18.33 6.76 -7.95
CA LYS A 778 -18.84 7.57 -9.07
C LYS A 778 -18.50 7.00 -10.47
N SER A 779 -18.42 5.67 -10.59
CA SER A 779 -18.05 4.96 -11.82
C SER A 779 -16.65 5.28 -12.37
N GLN A 780 -15.75 5.81 -11.53
CA GLN A 780 -14.33 6.01 -11.86
C GLN A 780 -13.49 4.74 -11.69
N LEU A 781 -14.04 3.70 -11.06
CA LEU A 781 -13.38 2.42 -10.86
C LEU A 781 -13.69 1.48 -12.02
N ASP A 782 -12.65 1.10 -12.75
CA ASP A 782 -12.71 0.08 -13.78
C ASP A 782 -12.77 -1.33 -13.20
N VAL A 783 -13.77 -2.08 -13.66
CA VAL A 783 -14.04 -3.46 -13.24
C VAL A 783 -14.39 -4.26 -14.48
N VAL A 784 -13.69 -5.39 -14.65
CA VAL A 784 -13.79 -6.25 -15.84
C VAL A 784 -13.87 -7.69 -15.37
N ASP A 785 -14.73 -8.48 -16.00
CA ASP A 785 -14.80 -9.93 -15.84
C ASP A 785 -13.47 -10.59 -16.26
N VAL A 786 -13.14 -11.76 -15.70
CA VAL A 786 -12.04 -12.57 -16.21
C VAL A 786 -12.51 -13.33 -17.45
N ALA A 787 -11.65 -13.43 -18.47
CA ALA A 787 -11.99 -14.16 -19.69
C ALA A 787 -12.32 -15.62 -19.40
N GLY A 788 -13.47 -16.08 -19.90
CA GLY A 788 -13.94 -17.45 -19.71
C GLY A 788 -14.47 -17.75 -18.30
N ALA A 789 -14.72 -16.73 -17.47
CA ALA A 789 -15.45 -16.92 -16.23
C ALA A 789 -16.81 -17.59 -16.54
N ASN A 790 -17.18 -18.60 -15.73
CA ASN A 790 -18.40 -19.37 -15.95
C ASN A 790 -19.62 -18.43 -16.02
N GLU A 791 -20.61 -18.74 -16.87
CA GLU A 791 -21.91 -18.05 -16.92
C GLU A 791 -22.73 -18.21 -15.62
N GLN A 792 -22.16 -18.80 -14.57
CA GLN A 792 -22.80 -18.91 -13.26
C GLN A 792 -22.94 -17.53 -12.62
N ASP A 793 -24.03 -17.35 -11.88
CA ASP A 793 -24.33 -16.09 -11.22
C ASP A 793 -23.26 -15.78 -10.15
N ALA A 794 -22.45 -14.76 -10.42
CA ALA A 794 -21.45 -14.27 -9.47
C ALA A 794 -22.10 -13.74 -8.18
N ILE A 795 -23.36 -13.31 -8.26
CA ILE A 795 -24.18 -12.98 -7.09
C ILE A 795 -25.43 -13.86 -7.13
N GLU A 796 -25.50 -14.84 -6.24
CA GLU A 796 -26.69 -15.66 -6.07
C GLU A 796 -27.52 -15.13 -4.90
N VAL A 797 -28.83 -14.95 -5.09
CA VAL A 797 -29.72 -14.40 -4.06
C VAL A 797 -30.78 -15.42 -3.71
N ILE A 798 -30.75 -15.89 -2.46
CA ILE A 798 -31.67 -16.90 -1.93
C ILE A 798 -32.63 -16.21 -0.98
N GLN A 799 -33.85 -16.01 -1.46
CA GLN A 799 -34.95 -15.47 -0.66
C GLN A 799 -35.57 -16.59 0.18
N VAL A 800 -35.58 -16.43 1.52
CA VAL A 800 -36.21 -17.39 2.44
C VAL A 800 -37.33 -16.75 3.25
N ASN A 801 -38.23 -17.59 3.77
CA ASN A 801 -39.32 -17.17 4.65
C ASN A 801 -38.91 -17.31 6.12
N GLY A 802 -37.90 -16.55 6.54
CA GLY A 802 -37.45 -16.46 7.92
C GLY A 802 -38.25 -15.47 8.77
N LYS A 803 -37.89 -15.37 10.04
CA LYS A 803 -38.38 -14.34 10.98
C LYS A 803 -37.22 -13.80 11.79
N TRP A 804 -37.26 -12.50 12.08
CA TRP A 804 -36.32 -11.83 12.96
C TRP A 804 -36.79 -11.93 14.42
N GLU A 805 -36.26 -12.91 15.15
CA GLU A 805 -36.63 -13.19 16.55
C GLU A 805 -35.35 -13.28 17.40
N ASP A 806 -35.34 -12.66 18.59
CA ASP A 806 -34.16 -12.56 19.47
C ASP A 806 -32.88 -12.00 18.81
N ASN A 807 -33.07 -11.18 17.77
CA ASN A 807 -32.01 -10.66 16.89
C ASN A 807 -31.29 -11.73 16.07
N ARG A 808 -32.00 -12.79 15.69
CA ARG A 808 -31.50 -13.90 14.89
C ARG A 808 -32.57 -14.32 13.90
N ASN A 809 -32.15 -15.11 12.91
CA ASN A 809 -33.05 -15.73 11.94
C ASN A 809 -32.61 -17.17 11.72
N ILE A 810 -33.38 -18.09 12.30
CA ILE A 810 -33.07 -19.53 12.32
C ILE A 810 -33.14 -20.13 10.92
N VAL A 811 -34.10 -19.69 10.09
CA VAL A 811 -34.29 -20.19 8.72
C VAL A 811 -33.08 -19.80 7.86
N GLU A 812 -32.64 -18.54 7.94
CA GLU A 812 -31.42 -18.12 7.24
C GLU A 812 -30.16 -18.85 7.75
N ALA A 813 -30.03 -19.03 9.06
CA ALA A 813 -28.90 -19.73 9.66
C ALA A 813 -28.78 -21.18 9.16
N ASN A 814 -29.89 -21.92 9.13
CA ASN A 814 -29.91 -23.29 8.64
C ASN A 814 -29.57 -23.34 7.14
N LYS A 815 -30.09 -22.40 6.34
CA LYS A 815 -29.77 -22.33 4.91
C LYS A 815 -28.30 -21.98 4.67
N ALA A 816 -27.71 -21.11 5.50
CA ALA A 816 -26.29 -20.79 5.44
C ALA A 816 -25.42 -22.04 5.67
N ILE A 817 -25.76 -22.87 6.64
CA ILE A 817 -25.06 -24.14 6.91
C ILE A 817 -25.14 -25.09 5.72
N GLU A 818 -26.32 -25.24 5.12
CA GLU A 818 -26.52 -26.08 3.92
C GLU A 818 -25.57 -25.63 2.79
N ILE A 819 -25.56 -24.34 2.49
CA ILE A 819 -24.71 -23.76 1.44
C ILE A 819 -23.23 -23.92 1.77
N LEU A 820 -22.83 -23.72 3.03
CA LEU A 820 -21.45 -23.93 3.45
C LEU A 820 -21.01 -25.36 3.17
N LYS A 821 -21.83 -26.37 3.53
CA LYS A 821 -21.52 -27.77 3.27
C LYS A 821 -21.38 -28.09 1.78
N GLU A 822 -22.23 -27.54 0.93
CA GLU A 822 -22.20 -27.75 -0.52
C GLU A 822 -20.98 -27.13 -1.22
N ASN A 823 -20.35 -26.13 -0.58
CA ASN A 823 -19.31 -25.32 -1.19
C ASN A 823 -17.94 -25.44 -0.50
N ILE A 824 -17.85 -26.06 0.67
CA ILE A 824 -16.60 -26.16 1.44
C ILE A 824 -15.47 -26.84 0.65
N GLU A 825 -15.80 -27.81 -0.20
CA GLU A 825 -14.84 -28.51 -1.07
C GLU A 825 -14.60 -27.80 -2.42
N LYS A 826 -15.52 -26.93 -2.84
CA LYS A 826 -15.44 -26.22 -4.14
C LYS A 826 -14.53 -25.00 -4.07
N TYR A 827 -14.45 -24.34 -2.92
CA TYR A 827 -13.69 -23.11 -2.72
C TYR A 827 -12.61 -23.29 -1.66
N LYS A 828 -11.44 -22.67 -1.89
CA LYS A 828 -10.30 -22.79 -0.96
C LYS A 828 -10.54 -21.98 0.30
N LYS A 829 -11.11 -20.79 0.15
CA LYS A 829 -11.40 -19.89 1.26
C LYS A 829 -12.83 -19.34 1.18
N ILE A 830 -13.55 -19.42 2.29
CA ILE A 830 -14.94 -19.01 2.43
C ILE A 830 -15.07 -18.06 3.63
N ILE A 831 -15.84 -16.97 3.44
CA ILE A 831 -16.31 -16.14 4.54
C ILE A 831 -17.82 -16.30 4.69
N LEU A 832 -18.28 -16.68 5.88
CA LEU A 832 -19.66 -16.50 6.30
C LEU A 832 -19.81 -15.11 6.91
N LEU A 833 -20.47 -14.21 6.19
CA LEU A 833 -20.78 -12.85 6.65
C LEU A 833 -22.16 -12.82 7.31
N SER A 834 -22.21 -12.50 8.59
CA SER A 834 -23.43 -12.24 9.34
C SER A 834 -23.65 -10.74 9.52
N PHE A 835 -24.84 -10.22 9.22
CA PHE A 835 -25.11 -8.78 9.36
C PHE A 835 -25.21 -8.31 10.82
N ASN A 836 -25.28 -9.24 11.77
CA ASN A 836 -25.23 -8.96 13.20
C ASN A 836 -24.48 -10.07 13.96
N ALA A 837 -23.83 -9.71 15.08
CA ALA A 837 -23.03 -10.64 15.87
C ALA A 837 -23.85 -11.82 16.43
N LYS A 838 -25.07 -11.59 16.92
CA LYS A 838 -25.93 -12.63 17.50
C LYS A 838 -26.26 -13.75 16.51
N GLN A 839 -26.40 -13.44 15.23
CA GLN A 839 -26.58 -14.41 14.14
C GLN A 839 -25.30 -15.21 13.90
N GLY A 840 -24.14 -14.53 13.84
CA GLY A 840 -22.83 -15.17 13.68
C GLY A 840 -22.50 -16.13 14.84
N ASP A 841 -22.73 -15.71 16.08
CA ASP A 841 -22.52 -16.53 17.28
C ASP A 841 -23.41 -17.76 17.28
N TYR A 842 -24.67 -17.60 16.86
CA TYR A 842 -25.61 -18.70 16.76
C TYR A 842 -25.15 -19.75 15.74
N ILE A 843 -24.74 -19.31 14.55
CA ILE A 843 -24.23 -20.23 13.51
C ILE A 843 -22.92 -20.88 13.97
N THR A 844 -22.03 -20.14 14.63
CA THR A 844 -20.78 -20.68 15.19
C THR A 844 -21.06 -21.80 16.18
N ASN A 845 -21.98 -21.59 17.12
CA ASN A 845 -22.38 -22.61 18.09
C ASN A 845 -23.01 -23.84 17.42
N LEU A 846 -23.83 -23.65 16.38
CA LEU A 846 -24.39 -24.77 15.61
C LEU A 846 -23.29 -25.58 14.90
N ILE A 847 -22.29 -24.93 14.31
CA ILE A 847 -21.16 -25.59 13.66
C ILE A 847 -20.40 -26.45 14.66
N ILE A 848 -19.98 -25.87 15.79
CA ILE A 848 -19.20 -26.57 16.82
C ILE A 848 -19.97 -27.76 17.40
N GLN A 849 -21.30 -27.65 17.54
CA GLN A 849 -22.10 -28.72 18.14
C GLN A 849 -22.48 -29.85 17.16
N LYS A 850 -22.66 -29.55 15.87
CA LYS A 850 -23.33 -30.47 14.93
C LYS A 850 -22.59 -30.72 13.60
N TYR A 851 -21.57 -29.94 13.26
CA TYR A 851 -20.92 -29.99 11.94
C TYR A 851 -19.38 -30.01 12.07
N PRO A 852 -18.78 -31.18 12.39
CA PRO A 852 -17.34 -31.32 12.58
C PRO A 852 -16.51 -30.89 11.38
N ASP A 853 -16.96 -31.15 10.14
CA ASP A 853 -16.23 -30.79 8.92
C ASP A 853 -16.07 -29.26 8.77
N LEU A 854 -17.13 -28.51 9.09
CA LEU A 854 -17.11 -27.04 9.06
C LEU A 854 -16.27 -26.48 10.22
N GLU A 855 -16.30 -27.12 11.39
CA GLU A 855 -15.44 -26.75 12.51
C GLU A 855 -13.95 -26.96 12.15
N MET A 856 -13.62 -28.06 11.49
CA MET A 856 -12.26 -28.33 11.02
C MET A 856 -11.82 -27.26 10.01
N ALA A 857 -12.67 -26.91 9.04
CA ALA A 857 -12.40 -25.83 8.10
C ALA A 857 -12.20 -24.46 8.78
N MET A 858 -12.88 -24.20 9.91
CA MET A 858 -12.63 -23.00 10.72
C MET A 858 -11.25 -23.02 11.37
N ARG A 859 -10.83 -24.17 11.93
CA ARG A 859 -9.49 -24.33 12.53
C ARG A 859 -8.37 -24.19 11.50
N GLU A 860 -8.59 -24.64 10.28
CA GLU A 860 -7.65 -24.50 9.15
C GLU A 860 -7.68 -23.12 8.47
N ASN A 861 -8.47 -22.17 8.97
CA ASN A 861 -8.69 -20.85 8.34
C ASN A 861 -9.24 -20.91 6.89
N ARG A 862 -9.85 -22.04 6.49
CA ARG A 862 -10.60 -22.16 5.23
C ARG A 862 -11.99 -21.53 5.33
N LEU A 863 -12.62 -21.58 6.49
CA LEU A 863 -13.91 -20.95 6.78
C LEU A 863 -13.76 -19.88 7.87
N MET A 864 -14.16 -18.66 7.59
CA MET A 864 -14.15 -17.55 8.55
C MET A 864 -15.56 -17.03 8.77
N ILE A 865 -16.01 -16.96 10.03
CA ILE A 865 -17.27 -16.31 10.39
C ILE A 865 -16.95 -14.88 10.79
N ARG A 866 -17.59 -13.93 10.11
CA ARG A 866 -17.39 -12.50 10.31
C ARG A 866 -18.73 -11.78 10.38
N ASN A 867 -18.69 -10.56 10.87
CA ASN A 867 -19.77 -9.61 10.80
C ASN A 867 -19.32 -8.32 10.10
N LEU A 868 -20.25 -7.39 9.87
CA LEU A 868 -19.95 -6.09 9.23
C LEU A 868 -18.84 -5.32 9.96
N GLU A 869 -18.69 -5.51 11.27
CA GLU A 869 -17.73 -4.77 12.11
C GLU A 869 -16.30 -5.32 12.02
N ASN A 870 -16.13 -6.62 11.74
CA ASN A 870 -14.83 -7.29 11.84
C ASN A 870 -14.37 -7.99 10.55
N ILE A 871 -15.12 -7.88 9.44
CA ILE A 871 -14.74 -8.46 8.14
C ILE A 871 -13.58 -7.72 7.43
N GLN A 872 -13.24 -6.51 7.88
CA GLN A 872 -12.29 -5.67 7.15
C GLN A 872 -10.87 -6.21 7.17
N GLY A 873 -10.32 -6.45 5.97
CA GLY A 873 -8.98 -6.99 5.77
C GLY A 873 -9.01 -8.47 5.35
N ASP A 874 -10.12 -9.15 5.60
CA ASP A 874 -10.34 -10.50 5.08
C ASP A 874 -10.76 -10.44 3.60
N GLU A 875 -10.53 -11.55 2.91
CA GLU A 875 -10.97 -11.81 1.54
C GLU A 875 -11.13 -13.32 1.36
N ALA A 876 -12.05 -13.73 0.50
CA ALA A 876 -12.38 -15.12 0.23
C ALA A 876 -12.81 -15.32 -1.22
N ASP A 877 -12.69 -16.56 -1.70
CA ASP A 877 -13.15 -16.95 -3.02
C ASP A 877 -14.69 -16.88 -3.05
N LEU A 878 -15.33 -17.41 -2.01
CA LEU A 878 -16.77 -17.36 -1.77
C LEU A 878 -17.11 -16.55 -0.51
N VAL A 879 -18.08 -15.63 -0.63
CA VAL A 879 -18.74 -14.99 0.52
C VAL A 879 -20.18 -15.46 0.62
N VAL A 880 -20.55 -16.08 1.73
CA VAL A 880 -21.94 -16.44 2.06
C VAL A 880 -22.46 -15.41 3.05
N ALA A 881 -23.43 -14.59 2.66
CA ALA A 881 -24.00 -13.55 3.51
C ALA A 881 -25.38 -13.94 4.04
N THR A 882 -25.59 -13.79 5.35
CA THR A 882 -26.92 -13.88 6.00
C THR A 882 -27.29 -12.50 6.54
N ILE A 883 -28.39 -11.94 6.01
CA ILE A 883 -28.89 -10.61 6.38
C ILE A 883 -29.64 -10.66 7.72
N ALA A 884 -30.32 -11.76 7.98
CA ALA A 884 -31.15 -12.10 9.14
C ALA A 884 -32.40 -11.23 9.34
N TYR A 885 -32.40 -9.97 8.92
CA TYR A 885 -33.54 -9.06 9.10
C TYR A 885 -34.78 -9.47 8.29
N ASP A 886 -35.96 -9.21 8.84
CA ASP A 886 -37.25 -9.24 8.16
C ASP A 886 -37.94 -7.85 8.22
N LYS A 887 -39.19 -7.75 7.73
CA LYS A 887 -39.95 -6.49 7.73
C LYS A 887 -40.23 -5.88 9.12
N THR A 888 -40.08 -6.66 10.20
CA THR A 888 -40.31 -6.18 11.58
C THR A 888 -39.05 -5.56 12.19
N ALA A 889 -37.88 -5.83 11.61
CA ALA A 889 -36.61 -5.29 12.07
C ALA A 889 -36.56 -3.77 11.87
N LYS A 890 -36.24 -3.04 12.94
CA LYS A 890 -35.99 -1.59 12.89
C LYS A 890 -34.61 -1.31 12.28
N ILE A 891 -34.53 -1.24 10.95
CA ILE A 891 -33.26 -1.13 10.20
C ILE A 891 -32.41 0.07 10.64
N PHE A 892 -33.02 1.23 10.93
CA PHE A 892 -32.27 2.39 11.41
C PHE A 892 -31.52 2.16 12.74
N SER A 893 -31.93 1.15 13.52
CA SER A 893 -31.28 0.76 14.79
C SER A 893 -30.23 -0.34 14.61
N THR A 894 -30.10 -0.93 13.41
CA THR A 894 -29.11 -1.97 13.14
C THR A 894 -27.78 -1.36 12.72
N TYR A 895 -26.72 -2.18 12.71
CA TYR A 895 -25.38 -1.73 12.33
C TYR A 895 -25.33 -1.13 10.92
N VAL A 896 -26.06 -1.72 9.98
CA VAL A 896 -26.05 -1.28 8.58
C VAL A 896 -26.87 0.00 8.34
N GLY A 897 -27.81 0.34 9.22
CA GLY A 897 -28.67 1.52 9.07
C GLY A 897 -28.24 2.76 9.86
N ARG A 898 -27.27 2.63 10.77
CA ARG A 898 -26.67 3.73 11.55
C ARG A 898 -25.43 4.30 10.85
N THR A 899 -24.95 5.46 11.33
CA THR A 899 -23.76 6.14 10.79
C THR A 899 -22.57 5.19 10.65
N GLY A 900 -21.98 5.16 9.45
CA GLY A 900 -20.86 4.28 9.10
C GLY A 900 -21.29 2.89 8.58
N GLY A 901 -22.59 2.59 8.61
CA GLY A 901 -23.18 1.36 8.09
C GLY A 901 -22.97 1.20 6.58
N MET A 902 -23.06 2.28 5.79
CA MET A 902 -22.78 2.24 4.36
C MET A 902 -21.33 1.87 4.05
N ASN A 903 -20.37 2.37 4.85
CA ASN A 903 -18.95 2.08 4.70
C ASN A 903 -18.65 0.61 4.99
N ALA A 904 -19.26 0.08 6.05
CA ALA A 904 -19.13 -1.34 6.38
C ALA A 904 -19.80 -2.25 5.37
N LEU A 905 -20.95 -1.84 4.81
CA LEU A 905 -21.59 -2.54 3.70
C LEU A 905 -20.68 -2.58 2.47
N ASN A 906 -20.10 -1.45 2.06
CA ASN A 906 -19.15 -1.38 0.94
C ASN A 906 -17.93 -2.30 1.17
N VAL A 907 -17.41 -2.28 2.41
CA VAL A 907 -16.33 -3.18 2.82
C VAL A 907 -16.75 -4.63 2.68
N ALA A 908 -17.95 -5.01 3.14
CA ALA A 908 -18.43 -6.39 3.15
C ALA A 908 -18.70 -6.95 1.74
N ILE A 909 -19.36 -6.19 0.87
CA ILE A 909 -19.74 -6.65 -0.48
C ILE A 909 -18.53 -6.73 -1.44
N SER A 910 -17.40 -6.10 -1.09
CA SER A 910 -16.15 -6.12 -1.87
C SER A 910 -15.14 -7.21 -1.45
N ARG A 911 -15.56 -8.17 -0.62
CA ARG A 911 -14.70 -9.24 -0.07
C ARG A 911 -14.64 -10.52 -0.90
N ALA A 912 -15.64 -10.73 -1.76
CA ALA A 912 -15.71 -11.88 -2.66
C ALA A 912 -14.78 -11.70 -3.86
N LYS A 913 -14.06 -12.77 -4.23
CA LYS A 913 -13.27 -12.83 -5.47
C LYS A 913 -14.06 -13.46 -6.61
N ASP A 914 -14.70 -14.60 -6.34
CA ASP A 914 -15.41 -15.40 -7.35
C ASP A 914 -16.92 -15.26 -7.22
N LYS A 915 -17.46 -15.51 -6.02
CA LYS A 915 -18.91 -15.60 -5.84
C LYS A 915 -19.38 -15.03 -4.52
N MET A 916 -20.54 -14.40 -4.53
CA MET A 916 -21.29 -14.00 -3.34
C MET A 916 -22.66 -14.68 -3.34
N ILE A 917 -23.00 -15.37 -2.26
CA ILE A 917 -24.33 -15.96 -2.07
C ILE A 917 -25.02 -15.20 -0.93
N VAL A 918 -26.13 -14.53 -1.21
CA VAL A 918 -26.86 -13.71 -0.24
C VAL A 918 -28.16 -14.39 0.14
N ILE A 919 -28.26 -14.81 1.40
CA ILE A 919 -29.48 -15.32 2.00
C ILE A 919 -30.20 -14.17 2.67
N LYS A 920 -31.46 -13.94 2.28
CA LYS A 920 -32.26 -12.83 2.83
C LYS A 920 -33.73 -13.17 3.04
N THR A 921 -34.29 -12.58 4.09
CA THR A 921 -35.73 -12.54 4.36
C THR A 921 -36.33 -11.18 4.01
N ILE A 922 -35.65 -10.09 4.36
CA ILE A 922 -36.08 -8.71 4.04
C ILE A 922 -36.07 -8.41 2.54
N LYS A 923 -37.06 -7.63 2.07
CA LYS A 923 -37.13 -7.06 0.71
C LYS A 923 -36.83 -5.58 0.70
N SER A 924 -36.43 -5.05 -0.46
CA SER A 924 -36.20 -3.61 -0.63
C SER A 924 -37.44 -2.76 -0.30
N THR A 925 -38.63 -3.26 -0.63
CA THR A 925 -39.93 -2.63 -0.39
C THR A 925 -40.34 -2.60 1.08
N ASP A 926 -39.70 -3.40 1.95
CA ASP A 926 -39.95 -3.39 3.39
C ASP A 926 -39.29 -2.16 4.08
N ILE A 927 -38.40 -1.44 3.37
CA ILE A 927 -37.71 -0.24 3.89
C ILE A 927 -38.37 1.03 3.34
N SER A 928 -38.90 1.87 4.23
CA SER A 928 -39.63 3.09 3.86
C SER A 928 -38.81 4.12 3.05
N ASN A 929 -39.42 4.74 2.03
CA ASN A 929 -38.79 5.79 1.20
C ASN A 929 -38.40 7.07 1.98
N ASN A 930 -39.07 7.38 3.09
CA ASN A 930 -38.90 8.65 3.83
C ASN A 930 -37.79 8.61 4.89
N THR A 931 -36.69 7.89 4.64
CA THR A 931 -35.59 7.79 5.60
C THR A 931 -34.59 8.94 5.37
N ASN A 932 -34.37 9.77 6.40
CA ASN A 932 -33.34 10.83 6.36
C ASN A 932 -31.90 10.29 6.50
N SER A 933 -31.72 8.98 6.70
CA SER A 933 -30.41 8.33 6.85
C SER A 933 -29.90 7.85 5.48
N THR A 934 -28.76 8.40 5.06
CA THR A 934 -28.03 7.95 3.86
C THR A 934 -27.64 6.48 3.96
N ASP A 935 -27.24 5.99 5.14
CA ASP A 935 -26.88 4.59 5.37
C ASP A 935 -28.04 3.63 5.09
N THR A 936 -29.23 3.94 5.60
CA THR A 936 -30.44 3.13 5.36
C THR A 936 -30.85 3.16 3.88
N MET A 937 -30.72 4.32 3.23
CA MET A 937 -30.99 4.46 1.78
C MET A 937 -30.03 3.60 0.95
N ILE A 938 -28.72 3.62 1.23
CA ILE A 938 -27.74 2.82 0.51
C ILE A 938 -27.99 1.32 0.71
N PHE A 939 -28.30 0.88 1.94
CA PHE A 939 -28.65 -0.52 2.20
C PHE A 939 -29.87 -0.97 1.39
N ARG A 940 -30.91 -0.13 1.31
CA ARG A 940 -32.06 -0.40 0.46
C ARG A 940 -31.68 -0.48 -1.01
N LEU A 941 -30.91 0.46 -1.54
CA LEU A 941 -30.48 0.44 -2.94
C LEU A 941 -29.68 -0.83 -3.26
N TRP A 942 -28.92 -1.35 -2.29
CA TRP A 942 -28.24 -2.63 -2.42
C TRP A 942 -29.23 -3.81 -2.47
N LEU A 943 -30.27 -3.82 -1.63
CA LEU A 943 -31.35 -4.83 -1.74
C LEU A 943 -32.08 -4.75 -3.10
N GLU A 944 -32.36 -3.53 -3.59
CA GLU A 944 -32.95 -3.34 -4.93
C GLU A 944 -32.02 -3.87 -6.03
N PHE A 945 -30.70 -3.71 -5.88
CA PHE A 945 -29.72 -4.28 -6.79
C PHE A 945 -29.70 -5.82 -6.73
N LEU A 946 -29.79 -6.42 -5.54
CA LEU A 946 -29.89 -7.87 -5.37
C LEU A 946 -31.18 -8.45 -5.95
N GLU A 947 -32.27 -7.68 -5.98
CA GLU A 947 -33.56 -8.13 -6.52
C GLU A 947 -33.65 -8.08 -8.05
N LYS A 948 -32.65 -7.51 -8.73
CA LYS A 948 -32.52 -7.53 -10.19
C LYS A 948 -32.12 -8.91 -10.69
N THR A 949 -32.49 -9.21 -11.93
CA THR A 949 -31.97 -10.37 -12.67
C THR A 949 -30.48 -10.20 -12.97
N ASP A 950 -29.75 -11.29 -13.21
CA ASP A 950 -28.31 -11.23 -13.48
C ASP A 950 -27.99 -10.40 -14.73
N GLN A 951 -28.87 -10.42 -15.72
CA GLN A 951 -28.74 -9.55 -16.89
C GLN A 951 -28.88 -8.06 -16.51
N GLU A 952 -29.89 -7.70 -15.74
CA GLU A 952 -30.08 -6.32 -15.27
C GLU A 952 -28.96 -5.85 -14.32
N ARG A 953 -28.37 -6.74 -13.52
CA ARG A 953 -27.21 -6.42 -12.68
C ARG A 953 -25.96 -6.17 -13.51
N ARG A 954 -25.74 -6.96 -14.57
CA ARG A 954 -24.67 -6.74 -15.55
C ARG A 954 -24.88 -5.42 -16.31
N ASP A 955 -26.11 -5.15 -16.75
CA ASP A 955 -26.47 -3.94 -17.48
C ASP A 955 -26.61 -2.69 -16.59
N PHE A 956 -26.60 -2.84 -15.26
CA PHE A 956 -26.67 -1.74 -14.29
C PHE A 956 -25.56 -0.70 -14.49
N VAL A 957 -24.44 -1.11 -15.10
CA VAL A 957 -23.30 -0.26 -15.47
C VAL A 957 -23.56 0.56 -16.74
N LYS A 958 -24.27 0.02 -17.74
CA LYS A 958 -24.55 0.72 -19.01
C LYS A 958 -25.31 2.04 -18.80
N ILE A 959 -26.23 2.04 -17.83
CA ILE A 959 -26.98 3.25 -17.43
C ILE A 959 -26.08 4.30 -16.75
N ALA A 960 -25.01 3.87 -16.08
CA ALA A 960 -24.08 4.77 -15.38
C ALA A 960 -23.05 5.42 -16.33
N ILE A 961 -22.48 4.64 -17.26
CA ILE A 961 -21.49 5.14 -18.23
C ILE A 961 -22.13 6.16 -19.19
N ASN A 962 -23.36 5.89 -19.65
CA ASN A 962 -24.09 6.79 -20.56
C ASN A 962 -24.51 8.13 -19.92
N ARG A 963 -24.45 8.27 -18.58
CA ARG A 963 -24.80 9.52 -17.88
C ARG A 963 -23.58 10.37 -17.52
N GLY A 964 -22.37 9.79 -17.45
CA GLY A 964 -21.14 10.49 -17.07
C GLY A 964 -20.26 10.89 -18.26
N LYS A 965 -20.35 10.18 -19.37
CA LYS A 965 -19.71 10.56 -20.62
C LYS A 965 -20.73 11.24 -21.52
N ASN A 966 -20.80 12.58 -21.44
CA ASN A 966 -20.90 13.37 -22.67
C ASN A 966 -19.59 13.17 -23.46
N SER A 967 -19.25 11.92 -23.80
CA SER A 967 -18.37 11.70 -24.92
C SER A 967 -19.20 12.18 -26.09
N VAL A 968 -18.84 13.35 -26.59
CA VAL A 968 -18.95 13.65 -28.01
C VAL A 968 -18.60 12.35 -28.71
N VAL A 969 -19.62 11.64 -29.18
CA VAL A 969 -19.43 10.57 -30.16
C VAL A 969 -18.93 11.35 -31.35
N SER A 970 -17.61 11.49 -31.44
CA SER A 970 -16.98 12.05 -32.61
C SER A 970 -17.31 11.07 -33.72
N ASN A 971 -18.24 11.48 -34.59
CA ASN A 971 -18.56 10.85 -35.86
C ASN A 971 -17.36 10.90 -36.82
N TYR A 972 -16.20 10.41 -36.38
CA TYR A 972 -15.10 10.06 -37.26
C TYR A 972 -15.12 8.54 -37.38
N GLU A 973 -15.90 8.07 -38.35
CA GLU A 973 -15.82 6.71 -38.89
C GLU A 973 -14.41 6.48 -39.44
N ASN A 974 -13.51 6.01 -38.58
CA ASN A 974 -12.31 5.34 -39.05
C ASN A 974 -12.70 3.89 -39.40
N ASN A 975 -12.69 3.60 -40.70
CA ASN A 975 -13.11 2.38 -41.40
C ASN A 975 -12.45 1.06 -40.90
N ILE A 976 -11.53 1.09 -39.92
CA ILE A 976 -10.75 -0.08 -39.52
C ILE A 976 -11.58 -1.14 -38.79
N SER A 977 -12.55 -0.73 -37.96
CA SER A 977 -13.45 -1.67 -37.29
C SER A 977 -14.23 -2.48 -38.33
N ASP A 978 -14.78 -1.80 -39.34
CA ASP A 978 -15.57 -2.42 -40.39
C ASP A 978 -14.72 -3.31 -41.29
N ILE A 979 -13.50 -2.89 -41.62
CA ILE A 979 -12.54 -3.71 -42.39
C ILE A 979 -12.24 -5.02 -41.64
N VAL A 980 -11.88 -4.95 -40.37
CA VAL A 980 -11.50 -6.11 -39.55
C VAL A 980 -12.69 -7.05 -39.36
N VAL A 981 -13.86 -6.50 -39.02
CA VAL A 981 -15.10 -7.27 -38.85
C VAL A 981 -15.45 -7.99 -40.14
N ASN A 982 -15.49 -7.30 -41.27
CA ASN A 982 -15.82 -7.89 -42.57
C ASN A 982 -14.82 -8.98 -42.99
N ASP A 983 -13.53 -8.80 -42.68
CA ASP A 983 -12.50 -9.78 -43.00
C ASP A 983 -12.62 -11.07 -42.16
N ILE A 984 -12.87 -10.96 -40.86
CA ILE A 984 -13.08 -12.12 -39.98
C ILE A 984 -14.40 -12.82 -40.35
N ASP A 985 -15.46 -12.04 -40.56
CA ASP A 985 -16.78 -12.53 -40.93
C ASP A 985 -16.75 -13.39 -42.22
N LYS A 986 -15.94 -13.01 -43.22
CA LYS A 986 -15.74 -13.84 -44.44
C LYS A 986 -15.26 -15.28 -44.13
N VAL A 987 -14.48 -15.48 -43.07
CA VAL A 987 -13.91 -16.79 -42.70
C VAL A 987 -14.78 -17.52 -41.66
N THR A 988 -15.66 -16.80 -40.94
CA THR A 988 -16.48 -17.36 -39.86
C THR A 988 -17.98 -17.48 -40.18
N ARG A 989 -18.52 -16.82 -41.21
CA ARG A 989 -19.97 -16.81 -41.56
C ARG A 989 -20.66 -18.17 -41.59
N ASN A 990 -19.94 -19.22 -42.00
CA ASN A 990 -20.50 -20.56 -42.14
C ASN A 990 -20.34 -21.43 -40.86
N LYS A 991 -19.77 -20.87 -39.78
CA LYS A 991 -19.49 -21.59 -38.54
C LYS A 991 -20.55 -21.25 -37.48
N THR A 992 -21.34 -22.24 -37.06
CA THR A 992 -22.47 -22.04 -36.12
C THR A 992 -22.03 -21.83 -34.67
N ASN A 993 -20.82 -22.21 -34.33
CA ASN A 993 -20.21 -22.07 -33.01
C ASN A 993 -19.44 -20.76 -32.83
N VAL A 994 -19.33 -19.91 -33.86
CA VAL A 994 -18.58 -18.64 -33.80
C VAL A 994 -19.54 -17.45 -33.86
N GLU A 995 -19.40 -16.51 -32.93
CA GLU A 995 -20.19 -15.28 -32.88
C GLU A 995 -19.27 -14.06 -32.85
N LEU A 996 -19.59 -13.04 -33.66
CA LEU A 996 -18.87 -11.77 -33.72
C LEU A 996 -19.70 -10.68 -33.06
N ILE A 997 -19.22 -10.12 -31.96
CA ILE A 997 -19.90 -9.05 -31.23
C ILE A 997 -19.03 -7.80 -31.20
N GLN A 998 -19.50 -6.73 -31.84
CA GLN A 998 -18.86 -5.42 -31.77
C GLN A 998 -19.23 -4.69 -30.47
N ASN A 999 -18.35 -3.83 -29.97
CA ASN A 999 -18.55 -3.08 -28.72
C ASN A 999 -18.92 -3.99 -27.54
N TYR A 1000 -18.26 -5.14 -27.45
CA TYR A 1000 -18.52 -6.16 -26.43
C TYR A 1000 -18.17 -5.61 -25.04
N SER A 1001 -19.15 -5.57 -24.14
CA SER A 1001 -19.00 -5.02 -22.80
C SER A 1001 -18.46 -6.08 -21.84
N VAL A 1002 -17.39 -5.73 -21.13
CA VAL A 1002 -16.72 -6.55 -20.12
C VAL A 1002 -16.65 -5.75 -18.83
N GLY A 1003 -17.79 -5.62 -18.17
CA GLY A 1003 -17.97 -4.73 -17.01
C GLY A 1003 -18.00 -3.25 -17.42
N THR A 1004 -17.04 -2.46 -16.93
CA THR A 1004 -16.98 -0.99 -17.19
C THR A 1004 -16.30 -0.62 -18.51
N LEU A 1005 -15.65 -1.58 -19.17
CA LEU A 1005 -14.93 -1.38 -20.41
C LEU A 1005 -15.64 -2.05 -21.59
N ASN A 1006 -15.43 -1.49 -22.78
CA ASN A 1006 -15.87 -2.08 -24.04
C ASN A 1006 -14.66 -2.50 -24.87
N ILE A 1007 -14.73 -3.70 -25.43
CA ILE A 1007 -13.80 -4.24 -26.43
C ILE A 1007 -14.37 -3.93 -27.82
N GLY A 1008 -13.52 -3.50 -28.75
CA GLY A 1008 -13.95 -3.06 -30.09
C GLY A 1008 -14.66 -4.18 -30.86
N LEU A 1009 -14.06 -5.37 -30.90
CA LEU A 1009 -14.66 -6.58 -31.43
C LEU A 1009 -14.28 -7.78 -30.56
N MET A 1010 -15.27 -8.58 -30.18
CA MET A 1010 -15.08 -9.87 -29.51
C MET A 1010 -15.51 -10.99 -30.45
N VAL A 1011 -14.66 -12.00 -30.58
CA VAL A 1011 -15.02 -13.27 -31.23
C VAL A 1011 -15.28 -14.28 -30.13
N LEU A 1012 -16.47 -14.86 -30.13
CA LEU A 1012 -16.86 -15.93 -29.23
C LEU A 1012 -16.83 -17.27 -29.96
N VAL A 1013 -16.37 -18.32 -29.29
CA VAL A 1013 -16.50 -19.72 -29.73
C VAL A 1013 -17.27 -20.46 -28.65
N ASP A 1014 -18.40 -21.08 -29.00
CA ASP A 1014 -19.35 -21.69 -28.04
C ASP A 1014 -19.73 -20.74 -26.90
N LYS A 1015 -20.05 -19.49 -27.26
CA LYS A 1015 -20.35 -18.35 -26.35
C LYS A 1015 -19.22 -17.95 -25.40
N LYS A 1016 -18.03 -18.52 -25.53
CA LYS A 1016 -16.85 -18.18 -24.71
C LYS A 1016 -15.92 -17.23 -25.44
N PRO A 1017 -15.30 -16.24 -24.75
CA PRO A 1017 -14.31 -15.35 -25.34
C PRO A 1017 -13.15 -16.14 -25.98
N TYR A 1018 -13.00 -16.00 -27.30
CA TYR A 1018 -11.94 -16.63 -28.08
C TYR A 1018 -10.81 -15.64 -28.40
N LYS A 1019 -11.15 -14.51 -29.04
CA LYS A 1019 -10.22 -13.45 -29.41
C LYS A 1019 -10.86 -12.09 -29.20
N ALA A 1020 -10.12 -11.15 -28.62
CA ALA A 1020 -10.54 -9.77 -28.41
C ALA A 1020 -9.71 -8.82 -29.27
N TYR A 1021 -10.36 -7.90 -29.97
CA TYR A 1021 -9.70 -6.89 -30.80
C TYR A 1021 -9.98 -5.48 -30.26
N ILE A 1022 -8.91 -4.74 -30.04
CA ILE A 1022 -8.94 -3.31 -29.71
C ILE A 1022 -8.48 -2.54 -30.94
N PHE A 1023 -9.31 -1.60 -31.40
CA PHE A 1023 -8.98 -0.74 -32.52
C PHE A 1023 -8.23 0.50 -32.05
N ASP A 1024 -7.05 0.72 -32.63
CA ASP A 1024 -6.27 1.95 -32.51
C ASP A 1024 -6.52 2.83 -33.73
N ASP A 1025 -7.28 3.91 -33.50
CA ASP A 1025 -7.68 4.91 -34.48
C ASP A 1025 -6.79 6.17 -34.43
N PHE A 1026 -5.69 6.12 -33.66
CA PHE A 1026 -4.78 7.24 -33.41
C PHE A 1026 -5.46 8.49 -32.81
N SER A 1027 -6.63 8.36 -32.18
CA SER A 1027 -7.35 9.49 -31.58
C SER A 1027 -6.57 10.18 -30.45
N TYR A 1028 -5.62 9.46 -29.83
CA TYR A 1028 -4.75 9.98 -28.76
C TYR A 1028 -3.69 10.98 -29.22
N VAL A 1029 -3.45 11.12 -30.52
CA VAL A 1029 -2.41 11.99 -31.10
C VAL A 1029 -2.41 13.43 -30.56
N LYS A 1030 -3.58 13.93 -30.17
CA LYS A 1030 -3.74 15.30 -29.63
C LYS A 1030 -3.29 15.45 -28.17
N ASN A 1031 -3.24 14.36 -27.41
CA ASN A 1031 -2.93 14.36 -25.98
C ASN A 1031 -2.25 13.05 -25.59
N VAL A 1032 -0.99 13.14 -25.17
CA VAL A 1032 -0.18 11.98 -24.75
C VAL A 1032 -0.85 11.20 -23.60
N ASN A 1033 -1.60 11.86 -22.71
CA ASN A 1033 -2.37 11.17 -21.67
C ASN A 1033 -3.34 10.13 -22.25
N ASN A 1034 -3.99 10.44 -23.37
CA ASN A 1034 -4.93 9.53 -24.01
C ASN A 1034 -4.23 8.27 -24.54
N PHE A 1035 -2.97 8.37 -24.95
CA PHE A 1035 -2.17 7.21 -25.37
C PHE A 1035 -1.88 6.30 -24.18
N ILE A 1036 -1.52 6.90 -23.04
CA ILE A 1036 -1.26 6.15 -21.81
C ILE A 1036 -2.54 5.46 -21.32
N GLU A 1037 -3.69 6.15 -21.32
CA GLU A 1037 -4.99 5.56 -20.98
C GLU A 1037 -5.33 4.38 -21.91
N PHE A 1038 -5.07 4.53 -23.21
CA PHE A 1038 -5.28 3.48 -24.21
C PHE A 1038 -4.38 2.26 -23.96
N LYS A 1039 -3.08 2.48 -23.71
CA LYS A 1039 -2.11 1.43 -23.32
C LYS A 1039 -2.52 0.74 -22.02
N ASP A 1040 -2.98 1.50 -21.04
CA ASP A 1040 -3.36 0.97 -19.73
C ASP A 1040 -4.64 0.11 -19.82
N LYS A 1041 -5.60 0.50 -20.66
CA LYS A 1041 -6.78 -0.33 -21.00
C LYS A 1041 -6.37 -1.67 -21.60
N TYR A 1042 -5.43 -1.66 -22.55
CA TYR A 1042 -4.90 -2.88 -23.16
C TYR A 1042 -4.25 -3.80 -22.12
N LYS A 1043 -3.37 -3.25 -21.27
CA LYS A 1043 -2.71 -4.00 -20.19
C LYS A 1043 -3.70 -4.57 -19.18
N PHE A 1044 -4.74 -3.81 -18.83
CA PHE A 1044 -5.75 -4.26 -17.88
C PHE A 1044 -6.56 -5.45 -18.41
N LEU A 1045 -6.99 -5.42 -19.67
CA LEU A 1045 -7.71 -6.54 -20.30
C LEU A 1045 -6.84 -7.80 -20.39
N LYS A 1046 -5.56 -7.67 -20.75
CA LYS A 1046 -4.62 -8.80 -20.71
C LYS A 1046 -4.44 -9.37 -19.31
N SER A 1047 -4.38 -8.52 -18.28
CA SER A 1047 -4.30 -8.98 -16.88
C SER A 1047 -5.55 -9.76 -16.42
N LYS A 1048 -6.66 -9.63 -17.14
CA LYS A 1048 -7.91 -10.38 -16.95
C LYS A 1048 -8.01 -11.61 -17.88
N ASN A 1049 -6.88 -12.07 -18.42
CA ASN A 1049 -6.74 -13.25 -19.27
C ASN A 1049 -7.46 -13.17 -20.62
N TYR A 1050 -7.84 -11.97 -21.11
CA TYR A 1050 -8.30 -11.83 -22.49
C TYR A 1050 -7.12 -11.95 -23.46
N ASP A 1051 -7.29 -12.73 -24.52
CA ASP A 1051 -6.37 -12.71 -25.67
C ASP A 1051 -6.66 -11.48 -26.53
N VAL A 1052 -6.03 -10.37 -26.15
CA VAL A 1052 -6.23 -9.06 -26.78
C VAL A 1052 -5.22 -8.82 -27.88
N LYS A 1053 -5.72 -8.60 -29.09
CA LYS A 1053 -4.98 -8.09 -30.25
C LYS A 1053 -5.28 -6.60 -30.47
N LEU A 1054 -4.22 -5.83 -30.60
CA LEU A 1054 -4.29 -4.40 -30.87
C LEU A 1054 -4.14 -4.17 -32.38
N VAL A 1055 -5.14 -3.54 -32.99
CA VAL A 1055 -5.26 -3.43 -34.44
C VAL A 1055 -5.46 -1.98 -34.86
N ASN A 1056 -4.61 -1.51 -35.77
CA ASN A 1056 -4.77 -0.27 -36.51
C ASN A 1056 -4.72 -0.56 -38.02
N ILE A 1057 -4.96 0.47 -38.82
CA ILE A 1057 -4.99 0.36 -40.28
C ILE A 1057 -3.65 -0.11 -40.88
N ILE A 1058 -2.52 0.14 -40.20
CA ILE A 1058 -1.19 -0.24 -40.66
C ILE A 1058 -0.92 -1.71 -40.31
N ASN A 1059 -1.06 -2.09 -39.04
CA ASN A 1059 -0.68 -3.41 -38.59
C ASN A 1059 -1.66 -4.51 -39.04
N TRP A 1060 -2.97 -4.22 -39.20
CA TRP A 1060 -3.94 -5.18 -39.71
C TRP A 1060 -3.50 -5.70 -41.07
N SER A 1061 -3.00 -4.80 -41.90
CA SER A 1061 -2.46 -5.07 -43.23
C SER A 1061 -1.33 -6.11 -43.24
N ILE A 1062 -0.60 -6.23 -42.13
CA ILE A 1062 0.57 -7.11 -41.98
C ILE A 1062 0.14 -8.43 -41.32
N ILE A 1063 -0.64 -8.37 -40.25
CA ILE A 1063 -0.97 -9.55 -39.43
C ILE A 1063 -2.18 -10.34 -39.94
N LYS A 1064 -3.03 -9.73 -40.78
CA LYS A 1064 -4.32 -10.30 -41.23
C LYS A 1064 -4.20 -11.77 -41.65
N ASN A 1065 -3.30 -12.11 -42.56
CA ASN A 1065 -3.20 -13.48 -43.09
C ASN A 1065 -2.82 -14.51 -42.01
N ASN A 1066 -2.01 -14.12 -41.03
CA ASN A 1066 -1.68 -14.98 -39.90
C ASN A 1066 -2.83 -15.08 -38.90
N GLU A 1067 -3.52 -13.96 -38.63
CA GLU A 1067 -4.69 -13.96 -37.75
C GLU A 1067 -5.84 -14.80 -38.33
N MET A 1068 -6.02 -14.86 -39.65
CA MET A 1068 -7.04 -15.71 -40.29
C MET A 1068 -6.86 -17.20 -40.00
N LYS A 1069 -5.63 -17.68 -39.74
CA LYS A 1069 -5.36 -19.09 -39.42
C LYS A 1069 -5.98 -19.53 -38.09
N TRP A 1070 -6.14 -18.62 -37.14
CA TRP A 1070 -6.80 -18.92 -35.86
C TRP A 1070 -8.28 -19.29 -36.05
N TYR A 1071 -8.87 -18.91 -37.18
CA TYR A 1071 -10.26 -19.25 -37.50
C TYR A 1071 -10.36 -20.52 -38.36
N GLU A 1072 -9.28 -21.26 -38.57
CA GLU A 1072 -9.35 -22.60 -39.17
C GLU A 1072 -10.03 -23.59 -38.22
N ASP A 1073 -10.73 -24.59 -38.77
CA ASP A 1073 -11.50 -25.55 -37.98
C ASP A 1073 -10.63 -26.31 -36.98
N SER A 1074 -9.36 -26.56 -37.32
CA SER A 1074 -8.38 -27.22 -36.45
C SER A 1074 -8.11 -26.43 -35.16
N GLU A 1075 -7.94 -25.10 -35.24
CA GLU A 1075 -7.66 -24.24 -34.09
C GLU A 1075 -8.91 -24.00 -33.24
N ILE A 1076 -10.07 -23.87 -33.88
CA ILE A 1076 -11.36 -23.78 -33.18
C ILE A 1076 -11.65 -25.10 -32.44
N LEU A 1077 -11.41 -26.25 -33.07
CA LEU A 1077 -11.58 -27.56 -32.41
C LEU A 1077 -10.57 -27.76 -31.28
N LYS A 1078 -9.32 -27.30 -31.42
CA LYS A 1078 -8.34 -27.31 -30.31
C LYS A 1078 -8.84 -26.48 -29.14
N PHE A 1079 -9.42 -25.32 -29.40
CA PHE A 1079 -10.01 -24.47 -28.37
C PHE A 1079 -11.18 -25.17 -27.67
N ILE A 1080 -12.11 -25.75 -28.41
CA ILE A 1080 -13.29 -26.47 -27.87
C ILE A 1080 -12.86 -27.70 -27.05
N ASN A 1081 -11.89 -28.47 -27.56
CA ASN A 1081 -11.41 -29.70 -26.91
C ASN A 1081 -10.46 -29.43 -25.74
N SER A 1082 -9.89 -28.22 -25.65
CA SER A 1082 -9.21 -27.80 -24.44
C SER A 1082 -10.27 -27.56 -23.36
N ASN A 1083 -10.40 -28.50 -22.42
CA ASN A 1083 -11.26 -28.35 -21.25
C ASN A 1083 -10.97 -26.99 -20.58
N TYR A 1084 -11.85 -26.02 -20.81
CA TYR A 1084 -11.71 -24.69 -20.26
C TYR A 1084 -11.82 -24.76 -18.74
N GLY A 1085 -10.71 -24.42 -18.06
CA GLY A 1085 -10.61 -24.37 -16.60
C GLY A 1085 -9.36 -25.07 -16.06
N ALA A 1086 -8.17 -24.58 -16.40
CA ALA A 1086 -7.02 -24.50 -15.47
C ALA A 1086 -5.73 -24.00 -16.14
N ASN A 1087 -5.40 -24.35 -17.39
CA ASN A 1087 -3.99 -24.21 -17.84
C ASN A 1087 -3.71 -23.80 -19.30
N ASN A 1088 -4.69 -23.55 -20.19
CA ASN A 1088 -4.37 -23.33 -21.63
C ASN A 1088 -4.44 -21.87 -22.15
N PHE A 1089 -4.72 -20.87 -21.31
CA PHE A 1089 -4.29 -19.50 -21.61
C PHE A 1089 -2.82 -19.23 -21.25
N VAL A 1090 -2.15 -20.26 -20.69
CA VAL A 1090 -0.70 -20.34 -20.59
C VAL A 1090 -0.27 -21.50 -21.48
N ARG A 1091 -0.22 -21.28 -22.79
CA ARG A 1091 0.69 -22.04 -23.64
C ARG A 1091 1.26 -21.16 -24.75
N ASN A 1092 2.58 -21.03 -24.64
CA ASN A 1092 3.55 -20.56 -25.61
C ASN A 1092 3.59 -19.04 -25.85
N ASP A 1093 4.01 -18.28 -24.84
CA ASP A 1093 5.37 -17.75 -24.97
C ASP A 1093 6.24 -18.73 -24.17
N ASP A 1094 6.70 -19.77 -24.85
CA ASP A 1094 7.93 -20.39 -24.40
C ASP A 1094 8.93 -19.23 -24.39
N ASP A 1095 9.74 -19.16 -23.34
CA ASP A 1095 11.13 -18.78 -23.49
C ASP A 1095 11.75 -19.71 -24.54
N GLN A 1096 11.36 -19.57 -25.82
CA GLN A 1096 12.35 -19.61 -26.86
C GLN A 1096 13.15 -18.35 -26.59
N GLU A 1097 14.28 -18.54 -25.91
CA GLU A 1097 15.54 -18.03 -26.41
C GLU A 1097 15.48 -18.10 -27.95
N ILE A 1098 14.91 -17.08 -28.58
CA ILE A 1098 15.48 -16.58 -29.79
C ILE A 1098 16.85 -16.15 -29.28
N GLU A 1099 17.87 -16.98 -29.55
CA GLU A 1099 19.21 -16.48 -29.79
C GLU A 1099 19.05 -15.37 -30.83
N LEU A 1100 18.69 -14.19 -30.35
CA LEU A 1100 19.10 -12.96 -30.96
C LEU A 1100 20.60 -13.04 -30.78
N ASN A 1101 21.28 -13.50 -31.84
CA ASN A 1101 22.61 -13.03 -32.15
C ASN A 1101 22.52 -11.51 -32.28
N LEU A 1102 22.37 -10.84 -31.13
CA LEU A 1102 22.83 -9.50 -30.88
C LEU A 1102 24.33 -9.65 -31.02
N SER A 1103 24.83 -9.38 -32.23
CA SER A 1103 26.22 -9.00 -32.42
C SER A 1103 26.59 -8.06 -31.28
N ASP A 1104 27.72 -8.36 -30.63
CA ASP A 1104 28.32 -7.71 -29.44
C ASP A 1104 28.53 -6.17 -29.52
N ASP A 1105 27.90 -5.48 -30.48
CA ASP A 1105 28.16 -4.09 -30.84
C ASP A 1105 27.26 -3.06 -30.14
N PHE A 1106 26.41 -3.43 -29.16
CA PHE A 1106 25.58 -2.48 -28.39
C PHE A 1106 25.88 -2.40 -26.88
N TYR A 1107 26.93 -3.07 -26.38
CA TYR A 1107 27.33 -3.03 -24.96
C TYR A 1107 28.48 -2.08 -24.63
N ASN A 1108 28.72 -1.07 -25.47
CA ASN A 1108 29.83 -0.12 -25.25
C ASN A 1108 29.42 1.34 -25.11
N GLU A 1109 28.24 1.61 -24.55
CA GLU A 1109 27.93 2.97 -24.10
C GLU A 1109 27.44 3.03 -22.65
N ASN A 1110 28.29 3.68 -21.84
CA ASN A 1110 27.99 4.36 -20.57
C ASN A 1110 27.91 3.52 -19.29
N SER A 1111 29.07 3.07 -18.83
CA SER A 1111 29.33 2.90 -17.39
C SER A 1111 29.32 4.27 -16.70
N ARG A 1112 28.20 4.64 -16.07
CA ARG A 1112 28.10 5.87 -15.27
C ARG A 1112 28.43 5.60 -13.81
N ASP A 1113 29.02 6.58 -13.13
CA ASP A 1113 29.36 6.50 -11.71
C ASP A 1113 28.08 6.42 -10.86
N ILE A 1114 28.12 5.56 -9.82
CA ILE A 1114 27.11 5.41 -8.77
C ILE A 1114 26.74 6.76 -8.14
N ASN A 1115 27.75 7.63 -7.99
CA ASN A 1115 27.55 8.97 -7.44
C ASN A 1115 26.86 9.90 -8.43
N GLU A 1116 27.03 9.71 -9.74
CA GLU A 1116 26.34 10.52 -10.76
C GLU A 1116 24.88 10.14 -10.86
N LEU A 1117 24.53 8.85 -10.92
CA LEU A 1117 23.13 8.42 -11.01
C LEU A 1117 22.32 8.81 -9.76
N SER A 1118 22.90 8.68 -8.56
CA SER A 1118 22.22 9.11 -7.32
C SER A 1118 22.10 10.64 -7.20
N LYS A 1119 23.11 11.41 -7.67
CA LYS A 1119 23.05 12.88 -7.71
C LYS A 1119 22.10 13.41 -8.79
N GLU A 1120 22.09 12.82 -9.97
CA GLU A 1120 21.17 13.14 -11.07
C GLU A 1120 19.72 12.97 -10.60
N TRP A 1121 19.45 11.94 -9.79
CA TRP A 1121 18.15 11.72 -9.14
C TRP A 1121 17.86 12.69 -8.00
N ALA A 1122 18.83 12.97 -7.12
CA ALA A 1122 18.65 13.99 -6.08
C ALA A 1122 18.24 15.35 -6.69
N LEU A 1123 18.78 15.69 -7.86
CA LEU A 1123 18.44 16.91 -8.61
C LEU A 1123 16.99 16.95 -9.17
N TYR A 1124 16.36 15.80 -9.42
CA TYR A 1124 14.96 15.72 -9.87
C TYR A 1124 13.95 15.82 -8.73
N PHE A 1125 14.33 15.39 -7.52
CA PHE A 1125 13.42 15.25 -6.38
C PHE A 1125 13.64 16.28 -5.25
N ASN A 1126 14.70 17.10 -5.31
CA ASN A 1126 14.97 18.20 -4.35
C ASN A 1126 15.17 19.55 -5.08
N GLU A 1127 14.49 20.60 -4.60
CA GLU A 1127 14.83 21.99 -4.96
C GLU A 1127 15.94 22.57 -4.04
N ASP A 1128 16.08 22.05 -2.82
CA ASP A 1128 17.04 22.57 -1.83
C ASP A 1128 18.51 22.26 -2.18
N ASP A 1129 18.78 21.09 -2.78
CA ASP A 1129 20.15 20.70 -3.21
C ASP A 1129 20.66 21.49 -4.44
N LYS A 1130 19.80 22.28 -5.09
CA LYS A 1130 20.24 23.16 -6.19
C LYS A 1130 20.99 24.40 -5.69
N GLN A 1131 20.93 24.72 -4.40
CA GLN A 1131 21.61 25.89 -3.82
C GLN A 1131 22.98 25.60 -3.21
N GLU A 1132 23.32 24.34 -2.88
CA GLU A 1132 24.60 23.99 -2.25
C GLU A 1132 25.76 23.71 -3.23
N GLN A 1133 25.53 23.72 -4.55
CA GLN A 1133 26.59 23.45 -5.54
C GLN A 1133 27.54 24.63 -5.85
N ASN A 1134 27.41 25.78 -5.17
CA ASN A 1134 28.27 26.94 -5.42
C ASN A 1134 29.44 27.12 -4.44
N ASP A 1135 29.55 26.33 -3.39
CA ASP A 1135 30.72 26.39 -2.50
C ASP A 1135 31.16 24.97 -2.09
N GLU A 1136 32.25 24.49 -2.68
CA GLU A 1136 33.39 23.89 -2.00
C GLU A 1136 34.28 23.10 -2.97
N THR A 1137 35.39 23.72 -3.34
CA THR A 1137 36.63 23.04 -3.72
C THR A 1137 37.12 22.16 -2.57
N ILE A 1138 37.19 20.84 -2.74
CA ILE A 1138 38.21 19.98 -2.11
C ILE A 1138 38.52 18.80 -3.04
N VAL A 1139 39.81 18.72 -3.39
CA VAL A 1139 40.48 17.63 -4.10
C VAL A 1139 40.90 16.57 -3.06
N PRO A 1140 40.61 15.27 -3.24
CA PRO A 1140 41.30 14.21 -2.51
C PRO A 1140 42.52 13.71 -3.28
N GLU A 1141 43.69 13.95 -2.69
CA GLU A 1141 45.01 13.58 -3.15
C GLU A 1141 45.30 12.09 -2.86
N VAL A 1142 44.72 11.13 -3.61
CA VAL A 1142 45.17 9.73 -3.61
C VAL A 1142 44.97 9.10 -4.99
N ILE A 1143 45.96 9.24 -5.87
CA ILE A 1143 46.48 8.24 -6.84
C ILE A 1143 47.83 8.80 -7.32
N LYS A 1144 48.89 8.52 -6.55
CA LYS A 1144 50.28 8.52 -7.03
C LYS A 1144 50.83 7.13 -6.79
N LYS A 1145 50.56 6.22 -7.74
CA LYS A 1145 51.37 5.03 -8.04
C LYS A 1145 50.75 4.25 -9.20
N ALA A 1146 50.83 4.81 -10.40
CA ALA A 1146 51.04 4.04 -11.62
C ALA A 1146 51.46 5.02 -12.71
N THR A 1147 52.40 4.59 -13.55
CA THR A 1147 52.85 5.22 -14.80
C THR A 1147 53.63 6.53 -14.68
N LYS A 1148 54.94 6.37 -14.45
CA LYS A 1148 55.99 7.27 -14.93
C LYS A 1148 56.84 6.47 -15.92
N ALA A 1149 56.68 6.70 -17.22
CA ALA A 1149 57.72 6.47 -18.23
C ALA A 1149 57.35 7.12 -19.59
N LYS A 1150 58.15 8.13 -19.94
CA LYS A 1150 58.57 8.60 -21.29
C LYS A 1150 57.56 9.42 -22.11
N GLU A 1151 57.71 10.75 -22.12
CA GLU A 1151 58.61 11.59 -22.96
C GLU A 1151 57.98 11.85 -24.34
N ASP A 1152 57.33 13.00 -24.52
CA ASP A 1152 57.89 14.28 -25.02
C ASP A 1152 57.99 14.34 -26.56
N ASN A 1153 57.14 15.17 -27.18
CA ASN A 1153 57.57 16.14 -28.18
C ASN A 1153 56.46 17.13 -28.61
N VAL A 1154 56.64 18.40 -28.20
CA VAL A 1154 56.84 19.56 -29.10
C VAL A 1154 55.62 20.23 -29.81
N LEU A 1155 55.51 21.54 -29.50
CA LEU A 1155 55.01 22.70 -30.26
C LEU A 1155 53.51 23.08 -30.30
N ARG A 1156 53.19 24.08 -29.44
CA ARG A 1156 52.34 25.27 -29.68
C ARG A 1156 52.64 25.92 -31.07
N PRO A 1157 51.74 26.72 -31.71
CA PRO A 1157 51.17 27.92 -31.06
C PRO A 1157 49.84 28.56 -31.59
N THR A 1158 49.17 29.24 -30.64
CA THR A 1158 48.66 30.64 -30.67
C THR A 1158 47.48 31.13 -31.55
N LYS A 1159 46.54 31.79 -30.81
CA LYS A 1159 46.00 33.17 -30.99
C LYS A 1159 45.01 33.34 -32.17
N LYS A 1160 43.97 34.19 -32.12
CA LYS A 1160 43.62 35.33 -31.27
C LYS A 1160 42.20 35.81 -31.64
N ASN A 1161 41.54 36.46 -30.68
CA ASN A 1161 40.65 37.63 -30.82
C ASN A 1161 39.30 37.40 -31.54
N SER A 1162 38.18 38.01 -31.14
CA SER A 1162 38.02 39.41 -30.75
C SER A 1162 36.64 39.57 -30.06
N THR A 1163 36.60 40.09 -28.83
CA THR A 1163 36.19 41.45 -28.43
C THR A 1163 34.69 41.76 -28.35
N LYS A 1164 34.30 42.09 -27.10
CA LYS A 1164 33.56 43.29 -26.67
C LYS A 1164 32.11 43.48 -27.16
N LYS A 1165 31.19 43.55 -26.19
CA LYS A 1165 30.73 44.84 -25.63
C LYS A 1165 29.83 44.65 -24.40
N ASN A 1166 30.23 45.32 -23.32
CA ASN A 1166 29.40 45.69 -22.17
C ASN A 1166 28.27 46.63 -22.59
N ASN A 1167 27.11 46.55 -21.93
CA ASN A 1167 26.65 47.62 -21.02
C ASN A 1167 25.23 47.40 -20.48
N LYS A 1168 25.15 47.44 -19.14
CA LYS A 1168 24.31 48.36 -18.32
C LYS A 1168 22.80 48.06 -18.22
N SER A 1169 22.36 47.76 -17.00
CA SER A 1169 21.65 48.68 -16.07
C SER A 1169 20.13 48.63 -16.31
N THR A 1170 19.23 48.53 -15.34
CA THR A 1170 19.25 48.88 -13.92
C THR A 1170 17.88 48.50 -13.33
N LYS A 1171 17.89 48.14 -12.05
CA LYS A 1171 16.91 48.46 -10.99
C LYS A 1171 15.45 47.98 -11.07
N ASP A 1172 15.16 47.16 -10.06
CA ASP A 1172 14.11 47.32 -9.04
C ASP A 1172 12.67 47.57 -9.50
N LYS A 1173 11.84 46.53 -9.35
CA LYS A 1173 10.79 46.48 -8.33
C LYS A 1173 10.26 45.06 -8.13
#